data_AF-A0A7X8Z212-F1
#
_entry.id   AF-A0A7X8Z212-F1
#
_cell.length_a   1.000
_cell.length_b   1.000
_cell.length_c   1.000
_cell.angle_alpha   90.00
_cell.angle_beta   90.00
_cell.angle_gamma   90.00
#
_symmetry.space_group_name_H-M   'P 1'
#
loop_
_entity.id
_entity.type
_entity.pdbx_description
1 polymer ?
#
loop_
_entity_poly.entity_id
_entity_poly.type
_entity_poly.pdbx_seq_one_letter_code
_entity_poly.pdbx_strand_id
1 'polypeptide(L)'
;MASLPTFKHCKLAVISSYVPRRCGIATFCSDLTRAMTEELGNHGELYVLAIDDIPEGYRYPDEVRFQIRSNVQADYRLAADFILSNQANALIVQHEYGIFGGPAGAHILRLLREVPVPVITTLHTVLAAPTPEQRKVMDELWRLSDRLVVMSQRAIDMLREIYGVPAERIAYIPHGIPDVPFVDPNYHKAQFKAEGRRVILSFGLLSPNKGIEVMIEAMPEIIRRFPDVIYFILGATHPHLKKVHGEAYRTSLQRRVVDLGLVENVRFRNQFVDLEELLEYIGAADLYVTPYLNEAQITSGTLAYAVGSGKPVVSTPYWHAQELLADGRGILVPFRDPAAMAEATNYLFENDIERNQMRIKAYHHCRNMVWKQVAREYLLLVQAAQEERMERPRPLPRHRKRVGRIEELPELDLSHLRALTDDTGILQHAMHTTPDRQHGYCLDDCGRALVVCALHDQLFQSNDLDALANVYLAYLNHAFIQRSRRFHNFMSYSRQWLDNEGSEDSHGRALWGLGMMAAHATNENLRSVSVSLFQPAVGVVEGFSSPRSWAYALLGIHAYLEHYGGDAGVRRLRLLLAEKLFALFREHADQEWPWFETTATYSNATIPHALILAGTWIPDGPMREQGLRTLRWLCDVQRSDQGYFSFIGNSGWYPRGGEKARFDQQPIEAAQLCYACAEAYRATVDEQWLAESRLAVEWFLGRNDLDVPIYDFASGGCRDGLSPGGPNFNQGAESTLAWLISLLTFLNQVSRQTLHVKPGGALEQADSTRADTVVAQADMSH
;
A
#
# COMPACT_ATOMS: atom_id res chain seq x y z
N MET A 1 -44.31 8.91 -14.84
CA MET A 1 -43.46 9.54 -13.82
C MET A 1 -43.78 8.86 -12.50
N ALA A 2 -42.89 8.00 -12.00
CA ALA A 2 -42.99 7.52 -10.63
C ALA A 2 -42.82 8.74 -9.71
N SER A 3 -43.74 8.92 -8.76
CA SER A 3 -43.60 9.96 -7.73
C SER A 3 -42.29 9.77 -6.98
N LEU A 4 -41.53 10.85 -6.78
CA LEU A 4 -40.35 10.83 -5.91
C LEU A 4 -40.73 10.19 -4.57
N PRO A 5 -39.96 9.22 -4.07
CA PRO A 5 -40.26 8.57 -2.81
C PRO A 5 -40.24 9.58 -1.66
N THR A 6 -41.17 9.41 -0.72
CA THR A 6 -41.29 10.28 0.45
C THR A 6 -40.21 9.90 1.47
N PHE A 7 -38.99 10.39 1.28
CA PHE A 7 -37.90 10.19 2.25
C PHE A 7 -38.27 10.85 3.58
N LYS A 8 -38.41 10.06 4.66
CA LYS A 8 -38.32 10.57 6.02
C LYS A 8 -36.84 10.74 6.35
N HIS A 9 -36.34 11.97 6.44
CA HIS A 9 -34.96 12.34 6.80
C HIS A 9 -33.89 11.31 6.42
N CYS A 10 -33.48 11.32 5.15
CA CYS A 10 -32.45 10.42 4.61
C CYS A 10 -31.05 11.08 4.66
N LYS A 11 -30.10 10.48 5.37
CA LYS A 11 -28.71 10.94 5.48
C LYS A 11 -27.78 9.99 4.72
N LEU A 12 -27.10 10.48 3.69
CA LEU A 12 -26.25 9.67 2.82
C LEU A 12 -24.78 10.05 2.97
N ALA A 13 -23.91 9.04 3.01
CA ALA A 13 -22.47 9.22 2.95
C ALA A 13 -21.95 8.86 1.57
N VAL A 14 -21.04 9.66 1.00
CA VAL A 14 -20.35 9.35 -0.25
C VAL A 14 -18.84 9.29 0.01
N ILE A 15 -18.15 8.26 -0.49
CA ILE A 15 -16.70 8.13 -0.38
C ILE A 15 -16.05 8.06 -1.77
N SER A 16 -15.11 8.98 -2.03
CA SER A 16 -14.43 9.13 -3.33
C SER A 16 -13.25 10.10 -3.26
N SER A 17 -12.50 10.23 -4.36
CA SER A 17 -11.81 11.49 -4.64
C SER A 17 -12.84 12.62 -4.86
N TYR A 18 -12.48 13.86 -4.50
CA TYR A 18 -13.42 14.99 -4.57
C TYR A 18 -12.70 16.28 -5.00
N VAL A 19 -13.44 17.24 -5.56
CA VAL A 19 -12.88 18.57 -5.92
C VAL A 19 -12.39 19.27 -4.64
N PRO A 20 -11.21 19.94 -4.62
CA PRO A 20 -10.49 20.53 -5.75
C PRO A 20 -9.46 19.59 -6.43
N ARG A 21 -9.40 18.31 -6.08
CA ARG A 21 -8.52 17.35 -6.76
C ARG A 21 -8.90 17.27 -8.24
N ARG A 22 -7.94 17.58 -9.13
CA ARG A 22 -8.16 17.62 -10.59
C ARG A 22 -8.12 16.22 -11.19
N CYS A 23 -9.19 15.45 -11.03
CA CYS A 23 -9.39 14.16 -11.67
C CYS A 23 -10.85 13.95 -12.09
N GLY A 24 -11.09 13.10 -13.09
CA GLY A 24 -12.44 12.91 -13.64
C GLY A 24 -13.45 12.35 -12.63
N ILE A 25 -12.99 11.48 -11.73
CA ILE A 25 -13.86 10.87 -10.70
C ILE A 25 -14.23 11.90 -9.61
N ALA A 26 -13.32 12.83 -9.28
CA ALA A 26 -13.64 13.93 -8.38
C ALA A 26 -14.74 14.84 -8.95
N THR A 27 -14.68 15.16 -10.25
CA THR A 27 -15.73 15.92 -10.93
C THR A 27 -17.05 15.14 -10.98
N PHE A 28 -17.00 13.85 -11.37
CA PHE A 28 -18.18 12.98 -11.36
C PHE A 28 -18.85 12.93 -9.98
N CYS A 29 -18.06 12.72 -8.93
CA CYS A 29 -18.56 12.61 -7.56
C CYS A 29 -19.20 13.92 -7.09
N SER A 30 -18.57 15.07 -7.40
CA SER A 30 -19.10 16.40 -7.09
C SER A 30 -20.42 16.69 -7.82
N ASP A 31 -20.48 16.40 -9.12
CA ASP A 31 -21.70 16.61 -9.91
C ASP A 31 -22.85 15.71 -9.46
N LEU A 32 -22.57 14.43 -9.19
CA LEU A 32 -23.55 13.48 -8.65
C LEU A 32 -24.04 13.93 -7.26
N THR A 33 -23.12 14.30 -6.37
CA THR A 33 -23.42 14.75 -5.00
C THR A 33 -24.33 15.99 -5.01
N ARG A 34 -24.01 16.98 -5.85
CA ARG A 34 -24.84 18.17 -6.02
C ARG A 34 -26.24 17.82 -6.52
N ALA A 35 -26.34 17.03 -7.59
CA ALA A 35 -27.64 16.66 -8.17
C ALA A 35 -28.49 15.82 -7.21
N MET A 36 -27.88 14.91 -6.44
CA MET A 36 -28.58 14.15 -5.39
C MET A 36 -29.04 15.04 -4.25
N THR A 37 -28.22 16.01 -3.83
CA THR A 37 -28.59 16.97 -2.78
C THR A 37 -29.77 17.85 -3.21
N GLU A 38 -29.77 18.33 -4.45
CA GLU A 38 -30.89 19.09 -5.04
C GLU A 38 -32.19 18.27 -5.08
N GLU A 39 -32.12 16.99 -5.48
CA GLU A 39 -33.30 16.12 -5.51
C GLU A 39 -33.78 15.68 -4.11
N LEU A 40 -32.89 15.58 -3.13
CA LEU A 40 -33.26 15.34 -1.72
C LEU A 40 -33.96 16.56 -1.10
N GLY A 41 -33.57 17.78 -1.49
CA GLY A 41 -34.09 19.02 -0.93
C GLY A 41 -34.05 19.03 0.60
N ASN A 42 -35.14 19.45 1.25
CA ASN A 42 -35.24 19.49 2.72
C ASN A 42 -35.54 18.12 3.37
N HIS A 43 -35.63 17.05 2.57
CA HIS A 43 -36.01 15.71 3.04
C HIS A 43 -34.80 14.82 3.38
N GLY A 44 -33.59 15.30 3.15
CA GLY A 44 -32.37 14.55 3.44
C GLY A 44 -31.12 15.40 3.47
N GLU A 45 -30.01 14.76 3.79
CA GLU A 45 -28.68 15.35 3.85
C GLU A 45 -27.70 14.40 3.17
N LEU A 46 -26.72 14.94 2.45
CA LEU A 46 -25.63 14.17 1.86
C LEU A 46 -24.30 14.80 2.27
N TYR A 47 -23.35 13.98 2.71
CA TYR A 47 -22.00 14.44 3.02
C TYR A 47 -20.95 13.50 2.43
N VAL A 48 -19.75 14.05 2.23
CA VAL A 48 -18.65 13.38 1.54
C VAL A 48 -17.52 13.05 2.51
N LEU A 49 -16.94 11.88 2.34
CA LEU A 49 -15.66 11.45 2.88
C LEU A 49 -14.65 11.46 1.72
N ALA A 50 -13.76 12.44 1.69
CA ALA A 50 -12.83 12.64 0.58
C ALA A 50 -11.54 11.83 0.77
N ILE A 51 -11.05 11.20 -0.31
CA ILE A 51 -9.78 10.48 -0.33
C ILE A 51 -8.64 11.39 -0.82
N ASP A 52 -7.66 11.61 0.06
CA ASP A 52 -6.45 12.40 -0.18
C ASP A 52 -5.32 11.55 -0.76
N ASP A 53 -4.69 12.04 -1.82
CA ASP A 53 -3.50 11.46 -2.45
C ASP A 53 -2.19 12.18 -2.10
N ILE A 54 -2.26 13.20 -1.23
CA ILE A 54 -1.12 13.95 -0.70
C ILE A 54 -1.21 14.05 0.82
N PRO A 55 -0.08 14.01 1.56
CA PRO A 55 -0.09 14.06 3.03
C PRO A 55 -0.76 15.30 3.62
N GLU A 56 -0.69 16.44 2.92
CA GLU A 56 -1.22 17.73 3.37
C GLU A 56 -2.75 17.86 3.22
N GLY A 57 -3.38 16.95 2.48
CA GLY A 57 -4.80 17.01 2.11
C GLY A 57 -5.15 18.17 1.17
N TYR A 58 -6.45 18.41 0.97
CA TYR A 58 -6.94 19.53 0.16
C TYR A 58 -7.86 20.46 0.97
N ARG A 59 -8.00 21.70 0.48
CA ARG A 59 -9.04 22.61 0.98
C ARG A 59 -10.37 22.28 0.31
N TYR A 60 -11.13 21.41 0.95
CA TYR A 60 -12.43 20.97 0.50
C TYR A 60 -13.58 21.93 0.86
N PRO A 61 -14.70 21.90 0.11
CA PRO A 61 -15.92 22.60 0.47
C PRO A 61 -16.67 21.93 1.65
N ASP A 62 -17.64 22.62 2.23
CA ASP A 62 -18.31 22.26 3.50
C ASP A 62 -19.07 20.91 3.45
N GLU A 63 -19.47 20.44 2.27
CA GLU A 63 -20.09 19.11 2.14
C GLU A 63 -19.11 17.95 2.42
N VAL A 64 -17.80 18.19 2.34
CA VAL A 64 -16.77 17.22 2.75
C VAL A 64 -16.59 17.31 4.25
N ARG A 65 -17.06 16.28 4.96
CA ARG A 65 -17.06 16.25 6.43
C ARG A 65 -15.97 15.38 7.03
N PHE A 66 -15.29 14.59 6.22
CA PHE A 66 -14.18 13.74 6.65
C PHE A 66 -13.14 13.61 5.52
N GLN A 67 -11.86 13.60 5.88
CA GLN A 67 -10.74 13.40 4.96
C GLN A 67 -10.03 12.09 5.33
N ILE A 68 -9.72 11.29 4.32
CA ILE A 68 -9.07 9.98 4.46
C ILE A 68 -7.78 10.02 3.67
N ARG A 69 -6.63 9.91 4.35
CA ARG A 69 -5.36 9.75 3.66
C ARG A 69 -5.33 8.37 3.03
N SER A 70 -5.24 8.32 1.69
CA SER A 70 -5.38 7.09 0.92
C SER A 70 -4.52 5.94 1.43
N ASN A 71 -3.27 6.21 1.82
CA ASN A 71 -2.29 5.22 2.27
C ASN A 71 -2.23 5.00 3.80
N VAL A 72 -3.14 5.59 4.58
CA VAL A 72 -3.17 5.41 6.04
C VAL A 72 -4.35 4.52 6.41
N GLN A 73 -4.07 3.28 6.80
CA GLN A 73 -5.12 2.29 7.05
C GLN A 73 -6.05 2.66 8.21
N ALA A 74 -5.53 3.35 9.24
CA ALA A 74 -6.31 3.78 10.40
C ALA A 74 -7.44 4.74 10.01
N ASP A 75 -7.23 5.60 9.00
CA ASP A 75 -8.22 6.58 8.56
C ASP A 75 -9.49 5.90 8.00
N TYR A 76 -9.38 4.71 7.41
CA TYR A 76 -10.53 3.94 6.90
C TYR A 76 -11.41 3.39 8.03
N ARG A 77 -10.81 2.99 9.16
CA ARG A 77 -11.57 2.57 10.36
C ARG A 77 -12.23 3.77 11.02
N LEU A 78 -11.50 4.87 11.18
CA LEU A 78 -12.06 6.13 11.69
C LEU A 78 -13.20 6.65 10.81
N ALA A 79 -13.10 6.49 9.49
CA ALA A 79 -14.17 6.81 8.57
C ALA A 79 -15.41 5.92 8.75
N ALA A 80 -15.24 4.62 9.02
CA ALA A 80 -16.35 3.73 9.36
C ALA A 80 -17.04 4.17 10.66
N ASP A 81 -16.26 4.47 11.71
CA ASP A 81 -16.77 5.01 12.98
C ASP A 81 -17.47 6.37 12.79
N PHE A 82 -16.93 7.22 11.91
CA PHE A 82 -17.53 8.51 11.58
C PHE A 82 -18.87 8.36 10.86
N ILE A 83 -18.99 7.42 9.91
CA ILE A 83 -20.24 7.09 9.23
C ILE A 83 -21.29 6.61 10.23
N LEU A 84 -20.89 5.73 11.15
CA LEU A 84 -21.78 5.20 12.20
C LEU A 84 -22.24 6.29 13.15
N SER A 85 -21.31 7.10 13.65
CA SER A 85 -21.58 8.20 14.59
C SER A 85 -22.49 9.27 13.98
N ASN A 86 -22.41 9.45 12.67
CA ASN A 86 -23.26 10.36 11.91
C ASN A 86 -24.59 9.76 11.48
N GLN A 87 -24.88 8.49 11.81
CA GLN A 87 -26.14 7.82 11.50
C GLN A 87 -26.53 7.87 10.01
N ALA A 88 -25.55 7.66 9.12
CA ALA A 88 -25.86 7.51 7.70
C ALA A 88 -26.86 6.36 7.48
N ASN A 89 -27.74 6.49 6.49
CA ASN A 89 -28.69 5.46 6.11
C ASN A 89 -28.17 4.59 4.95
N ALA A 90 -27.17 5.05 4.19
CA ALA A 90 -26.47 4.28 3.17
C ALA A 90 -25.12 4.93 2.86
N LEU A 91 -24.21 4.13 2.28
CA LEU A 91 -22.89 4.54 1.81
C LEU A 91 -22.81 4.36 0.29
N ILE A 92 -22.40 5.41 -0.42
CA ILE A 92 -22.12 5.37 -1.86
C ILE A 92 -20.60 5.43 -2.06
N VAL A 93 -20.04 4.43 -2.72
CA VAL A 93 -18.61 4.30 -2.99
C VAL A 93 -18.34 4.55 -4.46
N GLN A 94 -17.47 5.50 -4.79
CA GLN A 94 -16.99 5.69 -6.16
C GLN A 94 -15.65 4.98 -6.31
N HIS A 95 -15.66 3.79 -6.89
CA HIS A 95 -14.50 2.90 -6.92
C HIS A 95 -13.69 2.99 -8.21
N GLU A 96 -12.39 3.18 -8.02
CA GLU A 96 -11.32 2.98 -9.00
C GLU A 96 -10.07 2.51 -8.25
N TYR A 97 -9.28 1.62 -8.86
CA TYR A 97 -8.20 0.89 -8.20
C TYR A 97 -7.08 1.79 -7.63
N GLY A 98 -6.86 2.96 -8.21
CA GLY A 98 -5.82 3.92 -7.80
C GLY A 98 -6.30 5.04 -6.88
N ILE A 99 -7.58 5.07 -6.49
CA ILE A 99 -8.09 6.07 -5.53
C ILE A 99 -7.75 5.66 -4.10
N PHE A 100 -7.97 4.40 -3.76
CA PHE A 100 -7.75 3.88 -2.42
C PHE A 100 -6.33 3.35 -2.27
N GLY A 101 -5.75 3.42 -1.08
CA GLY A 101 -4.41 2.90 -0.83
C GLY A 101 -4.36 1.38 -0.74
N GLY A 102 -3.13 0.88 -0.62
CA GLY A 102 -2.82 -0.54 -0.60
C GLY A 102 -2.86 -1.20 -1.99
N PRO A 103 -2.48 -2.49 -2.08
CA PRO A 103 -2.48 -3.21 -3.35
C PRO A 103 -3.87 -3.19 -4.00
N ALA A 104 -3.96 -2.64 -5.21
CA ALA A 104 -5.21 -2.52 -5.98
C ALA A 104 -6.37 -1.88 -5.19
N GLY A 105 -6.09 -0.91 -4.32
CA GLY A 105 -7.13 -0.20 -3.56
C GLY A 105 -7.71 -0.95 -2.37
N ALA A 106 -7.06 -2.03 -1.91
CA ALA A 106 -7.57 -2.92 -0.87
C ALA A 106 -7.94 -2.25 0.47
N HIS A 107 -7.46 -1.04 0.77
CA HIS A 107 -7.80 -0.36 2.04
C HIS A 107 -9.29 -0.03 2.17
N ILE A 108 -10.01 0.21 1.07
CA ILE A 108 -11.48 0.44 1.13
C ILE A 108 -12.23 -0.73 1.75
N LEU A 109 -11.75 -1.96 1.54
CA LEU A 109 -12.39 -3.17 2.07
C LEU A 109 -12.44 -3.17 3.60
N ARG A 110 -11.51 -2.48 4.28
CA ARG A 110 -11.50 -2.36 5.74
C ARG A 110 -12.72 -1.58 6.24
N LEU A 111 -12.97 -0.43 5.63
CA LEU A 111 -14.16 0.38 5.93
C LEU A 111 -15.42 -0.43 5.64
N LEU A 112 -15.50 -1.08 4.47
CA LEU A 112 -16.70 -1.80 4.05
C LEU A 112 -17.03 -3.03 4.89
N ARG A 113 -16.05 -3.63 5.59
CA ARG A 113 -16.29 -4.71 6.55
C ARG A 113 -16.95 -4.22 7.85
N GLU A 114 -16.76 -2.94 8.18
CA GLU A 114 -17.16 -2.36 9.47
C GLU A 114 -18.45 -1.53 9.38
N VAL A 115 -18.84 -1.08 8.18
CA VAL A 115 -20.03 -0.26 7.97
C VAL A 115 -21.32 -1.12 7.95
N PRO A 116 -22.30 -0.88 8.85
CA PRO A 116 -23.56 -1.64 8.89
C PRO A 116 -24.55 -1.29 7.79
N VAL A 117 -24.42 -0.10 7.21
CA VAL A 117 -25.44 0.49 6.32
C VAL A 117 -25.34 -0.10 4.91
N PRO A 118 -26.42 -0.08 4.11
CA PRO A 118 -26.36 -0.50 2.73
C PRO A 118 -25.27 0.20 1.93
N VAL A 119 -24.53 -0.57 1.12
CA VAL A 119 -23.40 -0.08 0.31
C VAL A 119 -23.73 -0.13 -1.18
N ILE A 120 -23.66 1.01 -1.84
CA ILE A 120 -23.83 1.14 -3.29
C ILE A 120 -22.48 1.53 -3.88
N THR A 121 -21.88 0.64 -4.67
CA THR A 121 -20.53 0.88 -5.22
C THR A 121 -20.60 1.11 -6.73
N THR A 122 -20.22 2.29 -7.17
CA THR A 122 -20.07 2.65 -8.59
C THR A 122 -18.69 2.27 -9.08
N LEU A 123 -18.61 1.42 -10.10
CA LEU A 123 -17.35 0.96 -10.67
C LEU A 123 -16.99 1.81 -11.90
N HIS A 124 -15.96 2.64 -11.76
CA HIS A 124 -15.41 3.45 -12.87
C HIS A 124 -14.50 2.65 -13.79
N THR A 125 -14.03 1.48 -13.33
CA THR A 125 -13.17 0.56 -14.07
C THR A 125 -13.61 -0.88 -13.80
N VAL A 126 -13.84 -1.65 -14.87
CA VAL A 126 -14.04 -3.11 -14.83
C VAL A 126 -13.07 -3.73 -15.83
N LEU A 127 -12.18 -4.59 -15.34
CA LEU A 127 -11.08 -5.14 -16.14
C LEU A 127 -11.48 -6.50 -16.73
N ALA A 128 -11.22 -6.70 -18.03
CA ALA A 128 -11.41 -7.99 -18.68
C ALA A 128 -10.35 -9.03 -18.27
N ALA A 129 -9.15 -8.57 -17.90
CA ALA A 129 -8.04 -9.40 -17.45
C ALA A 129 -7.42 -8.81 -16.17
N PRO A 130 -8.07 -8.96 -15.00
CA PRO A 130 -7.53 -8.45 -13.74
C PRO A 130 -6.29 -9.25 -13.30
N THR A 131 -5.35 -8.60 -12.63
CA THR A 131 -4.30 -9.31 -11.88
C THR A 131 -4.94 -10.11 -10.71
N PRO A 132 -4.24 -11.10 -10.13
CA PRO A 132 -4.75 -11.83 -8.97
C PRO A 132 -5.16 -10.91 -7.81
N GLU A 133 -4.43 -9.82 -7.56
CA GLU A 133 -4.74 -8.83 -6.54
C GLU A 133 -6.00 -8.03 -6.88
N GLN A 134 -6.11 -7.53 -8.11
CA GLN A 134 -7.30 -6.80 -8.58
C GLN A 134 -8.55 -7.69 -8.54
N ARG A 135 -8.42 -8.96 -8.94
CA ARG A 135 -9.48 -9.97 -8.87
C ARG A 135 -9.93 -10.16 -7.43
N LYS A 136 -8.99 -10.35 -6.50
CA LYS A 136 -9.28 -10.53 -5.07
C LYS A 136 -10.02 -9.32 -4.49
N VAL A 137 -9.57 -8.10 -4.80
CA VAL A 137 -10.21 -6.87 -4.32
C VAL A 137 -11.63 -6.75 -4.88
N MET A 138 -11.81 -6.94 -6.19
CA MET A 138 -13.14 -6.89 -6.81
C MET A 138 -14.09 -7.95 -6.24
N ASP A 139 -13.60 -9.19 -6.07
CA ASP A 139 -14.39 -10.31 -5.54
C ASP A 139 -14.89 -10.05 -4.12
N GLU A 140 -14.09 -9.38 -3.29
CA GLU A 140 -14.49 -9.00 -1.94
C GLU A 140 -15.40 -7.75 -1.95
N LEU A 141 -15.05 -6.74 -2.76
CA LEU A 141 -15.79 -5.49 -2.91
C LEU A 141 -17.26 -5.74 -3.28
N TRP A 142 -17.53 -6.60 -4.26
CA TRP A 142 -18.91 -6.87 -4.68
C TRP A 142 -19.70 -7.64 -3.63
N ARG A 143 -19.07 -8.49 -2.82
CA ARG A 143 -19.73 -9.21 -1.72
C ARG A 143 -20.12 -8.26 -0.59
N LEU A 144 -19.25 -7.29 -0.30
CA LEU A 144 -19.48 -6.26 0.71
C LEU A 144 -20.47 -5.18 0.23
N SER A 145 -20.68 -5.06 -1.09
CA SER A 145 -21.66 -4.15 -1.68
C SER A 145 -23.05 -4.77 -1.74
N ASP A 146 -24.09 -3.96 -1.53
CA ASP A 146 -25.47 -4.35 -1.75
C ASP A 146 -25.86 -4.22 -3.22
N ARG A 147 -25.34 -3.19 -3.89
CA ARG A 147 -25.48 -2.92 -5.32
C ARG A 147 -24.17 -2.47 -5.93
N LEU A 148 -23.90 -2.93 -7.15
CA LEU A 148 -22.83 -2.43 -8.01
C LEU A 148 -23.45 -1.60 -9.14
N VAL A 149 -23.03 -0.35 -9.28
CA VAL A 149 -23.45 0.52 -10.38
C VAL A 149 -22.37 0.51 -11.46
N VAL A 150 -22.80 0.26 -12.70
CA VAL A 150 -21.95 0.37 -13.89
C VAL A 150 -22.63 1.23 -14.96
N MET A 151 -21.83 1.82 -15.84
CA MET A 151 -22.27 2.81 -16.84
C MET A 151 -22.24 2.27 -18.28
N SER A 152 -21.92 0.99 -18.47
CA SER A 152 -21.90 0.34 -19.79
C SER A 152 -22.45 -1.09 -19.72
N GLN A 153 -23.07 -1.53 -20.81
CA GLN A 153 -23.58 -2.89 -20.94
C GLN A 153 -22.43 -3.90 -20.91
N ARG A 154 -21.31 -3.57 -21.55
CA ARG A 154 -20.09 -4.38 -21.52
C ARG A 154 -19.57 -4.62 -20.11
N ALA A 155 -19.71 -3.65 -19.20
CA ALA A 155 -19.33 -3.84 -17.79
C ALA A 155 -20.22 -4.85 -17.09
N ILE A 156 -21.53 -4.85 -17.37
CA ILE A 156 -22.48 -5.84 -16.84
C ILE A 156 -22.07 -7.24 -17.28
N ASP A 157 -21.77 -7.42 -18.56
CA ASP A 157 -21.38 -8.71 -19.11
C ASP A 157 -20.07 -9.19 -18.46
N MET A 158 -19.06 -8.33 -18.35
CA MET A 158 -17.80 -8.65 -17.66
C MET A 158 -18.00 -9.02 -16.19
N LEU A 159 -18.82 -8.28 -15.44
CA LEU A 159 -19.11 -8.60 -14.03
C LEU A 159 -19.75 -9.99 -13.89
N ARG A 160 -20.63 -10.38 -14.82
CA ARG A 160 -21.30 -11.68 -14.80
C ARG A 160 -20.36 -12.81 -15.24
N GLU A 161 -19.67 -12.64 -16.35
CA GLU A 161 -18.88 -13.69 -17.00
C GLU A 161 -17.53 -13.92 -16.31
N ILE A 162 -16.86 -12.86 -15.87
CA ILE A 162 -15.49 -12.92 -15.34
C ILE A 162 -15.50 -13.00 -13.81
N TYR A 163 -16.30 -12.15 -13.16
CA TYR A 163 -16.33 -12.01 -11.71
C TYR A 163 -17.45 -12.82 -11.04
N GLY A 164 -18.39 -13.38 -11.82
CA GLY A 164 -19.48 -14.20 -11.29
C GLY A 164 -20.50 -13.43 -10.45
N VAL A 165 -20.65 -12.13 -10.69
CA VAL A 165 -21.57 -11.28 -9.94
C VAL A 165 -23.03 -11.59 -10.36
N PRO A 166 -23.95 -11.85 -9.41
CA PRO A 166 -25.36 -12.07 -9.71
C PRO A 166 -26.01 -10.85 -10.37
N ALA A 167 -26.90 -11.06 -11.34
CA ALA A 167 -27.50 -9.98 -12.12
C ALA A 167 -28.30 -9.00 -11.26
N GLU A 168 -28.97 -9.49 -10.22
CA GLU A 168 -29.74 -8.69 -9.26
C GLU A 168 -28.87 -7.74 -8.41
N ARG A 169 -27.55 -7.96 -8.37
CA ARG A 169 -26.59 -7.08 -7.68
C ARG A 169 -26.10 -5.94 -8.58
N ILE A 170 -26.32 -6.01 -9.89
CA ILE A 170 -25.78 -5.06 -10.86
C ILE A 170 -26.89 -4.10 -11.29
N ALA A 171 -26.63 -2.81 -11.18
CA ALA A 171 -27.49 -1.74 -11.67
C ALA A 171 -26.78 -1.00 -12.80
N TYR A 172 -27.49 -0.80 -13.91
CA TYR A 172 -27.07 0.11 -14.96
C TYR A 172 -27.60 1.50 -14.63
N ILE A 173 -26.70 2.45 -14.40
CA ILE A 173 -27.04 3.88 -14.31
C ILE A 173 -26.03 4.58 -15.23
N PRO A 174 -26.48 5.30 -16.26
CA PRO A 174 -25.56 5.90 -17.23
C PRO A 174 -24.73 7.02 -16.58
N HIS A 175 -23.63 7.39 -17.24
CA HIS A 175 -22.84 8.54 -16.81
C HIS A 175 -23.69 9.82 -16.88
N GLY A 176 -23.66 10.63 -15.82
CA GLY A 176 -24.41 11.88 -15.78
C GLY A 176 -23.86 12.94 -16.72
N ILE A 177 -24.75 13.77 -17.28
CA ILE A 177 -24.39 14.89 -18.15
C ILE A 177 -25.05 16.20 -17.71
N PRO A 178 -24.46 17.36 -18.04
CA PRO A 178 -25.11 18.65 -17.86
C PRO A 178 -26.39 18.76 -18.70
N ASP A 179 -27.41 19.41 -18.16
CA ASP A 179 -28.64 19.69 -18.91
C ASP A 179 -28.47 20.99 -19.72
N VAL A 180 -28.07 20.83 -20.98
CA VAL A 180 -27.84 21.94 -21.91
C VAL A 180 -28.88 22.00 -23.02
N PRO A 181 -29.25 23.21 -23.48
CA PRO A 181 -30.14 23.38 -24.62
C PRO A 181 -29.48 22.88 -25.92
N PHE A 182 -30.30 22.38 -26.84
CA PHE A 182 -29.83 22.01 -28.17
C PHE A 182 -29.64 23.28 -29.02
N VAL A 183 -28.40 23.77 -29.08
CA VAL A 183 -28.04 25.03 -29.76
C VAL A 183 -27.20 24.82 -31.02
N ASP A 184 -27.25 25.79 -31.93
CA ASP A 184 -26.37 25.83 -33.10
C ASP A 184 -24.92 26.15 -32.67
N PRO A 185 -23.90 25.43 -33.21
CA PRO A 185 -22.52 25.66 -32.82
C PRO A 185 -22.01 27.09 -33.04
N ASN A 186 -22.56 27.83 -34.00
CA ASN A 186 -22.11 29.18 -34.31
C ASN A 186 -22.33 30.18 -33.16
N TYR A 187 -23.22 29.88 -32.21
CA TYR A 187 -23.50 30.76 -31.08
C TYR A 187 -22.26 31.05 -30.21
N HIS A 188 -21.40 30.05 -29.99
CA HIS A 188 -20.23 30.17 -29.11
C HIS A 188 -18.90 30.40 -29.85
N LYS A 189 -18.88 30.47 -31.20
CA LYS A 189 -17.61 30.53 -31.95
C LYS A 189 -16.86 31.86 -31.79
N ALA A 190 -17.58 32.95 -31.53
CA ALA A 190 -17.01 34.30 -31.54
C ALA A 190 -15.94 34.53 -30.46
N GLN A 191 -16.23 34.11 -29.24
CA GLN A 191 -15.31 34.21 -28.11
C GLN A 191 -14.02 33.41 -28.29
N PHE A 192 -14.00 32.42 -29.20
CA PHE A 192 -12.82 31.61 -29.49
C PHE A 192 -12.10 32.02 -30.78
N LYS A 193 -12.50 33.12 -31.43
CA LYS A 193 -11.98 33.59 -32.73
C LYS A 193 -12.08 32.50 -33.80
N ALA A 194 -13.19 31.78 -33.77
CA ALA A 194 -13.49 30.66 -34.67
C ALA A 194 -14.71 30.96 -35.54
N GLU A 195 -15.14 32.23 -35.67
CA GLU A 195 -16.25 32.57 -36.56
C GLU A 195 -15.95 32.15 -38.00
N GLY A 196 -16.94 31.55 -38.67
CA GLY A 196 -16.80 31.06 -40.04
C GLY A 196 -15.86 29.86 -40.20
N ARG A 197 -15.29 29.32 -39.10
CA ARG A 197 -14.43 28.14 -39.12
C ARG A 197 -15.20 26.88 -38.73
N ARG A 198 -14.80 25.75 -39.31
CA ARG A 198 -15.18 24.41 -38.84
C ARG A 198 -14.35 24.00 -37.64
N VAL A 199 -14.98 23.68 -36.52
CA VAL A 199 -14.34 23.43 -35.24
C VAL A 199 -14.40 21.95 -34.88
N ILE A 200 -13.24 21.33 -34.74
CA ILE A 200 -13.06 19.99 -34.16
C ILE A 200 -12.59 20.16 -32.71
N LEU A 201 -13.14 19.35 -31.80
CA LEU A 201 -12.77 19.38 -30.38
C LEU A 201 -12.37 18.00 -29.87
N SER A 202 -11.27 17.98 -29.13
CA SER A 202 -10.95 16.95 -28.13
C SER A 202 -10.76 17.64 -26.80
N PHE A 203 -11.32 17.08 -25.73
CA PHE A 203 -11.10 17.61 -24.39
C PHE A 203 -10.93 16.52 -23.33
N GLY A 204 -10.31 16.90 -22.21
CA GLY A 204 -10.01 16.03 -21.06
C GLY A 204 -8.53 16.03 -20.70
N LEU A 205 -8.15 15.30 -19.66
CA LEU A 205 -6.74 15.17 -19.28
C LEU A 205 -5.92 14.49 -20.38
N LEU A 206 -4.82 15.12 -20.80
CA LEU A 206 -3.93 14.58 -21.83
C LEU A 206 -3.14 13.39 -21.27
N SER A 207 -3.17 12.28 -22.01
CA SER A 207 -2.39 11.07 -21.76
C SER A 207 -2.22 10.27 -23.05
N PRO A 208 -1.15 9.46 -23.20
CA PRO A 208 -0.86 8.72 -24.44
C PRO A 208 -1.99 7.83 -24.94
N ASN A 209 -2.76 7.22 -24.04
CA ASN A 209 -3.90 6.36 -24.41
C ASN A 209 -5.03 7.11 -25.15
N LYS A 210 -5.09 8.46 -25.06
CA LYS A 210 -6.09 9.27 -25.76
C LYS A 210 -5.84 9.36 -27.27
N GLY A 211 -4.63 9.02 -27.73
CA GLY A 211 -4.29 8.94 -29.15
C GLY A 211 -4.44 10.24 -29.93
N ILE A 212 -4.29 11.40 -29.26
CA ILE A 212 -4.45 12.73 -29.87
C ILE A 212 -3.56 12.90 -31.10
N GLU A 213 -2.40 12.23 -31.10
CA GLU A 213 -1.50 12.15 -32.23
C GLU A 213 -2.22 11.70 -33.52
N VAL A 214 -3.08 10.68 -33.47
CA VAL A 214 -3.78 10.13 -34.65
C VAL A 214 -4.65 11.20 -35.31
N MET A 215 -5.35 12.01 -34.50
CA MET A 215 -6.13 13.13 -35.03
C MET A 215 -5.23 14.23 -35.63
N ILE A 216 -4.08 14.52 -35.00
CA ILE A 216 -3.10 15.48 -35.56
C ILE A 216 -2.57 14.99 -36.92
N GLU A 217 -2.31 13.70 -37.06
CA GLU A 217 -1.90 13.07 -38.34
C GLU A 217 -3.01 13.10 -39.40
N ALA A 218 -4.29 13.14 -38.99
CA ALA A 218 -5.44 13.22 -39.89
C ALA A 218 -5.67 14.65 -40.44
N MET A 219 -5.22 15.68 -39.71
CA MET A 219 -5.47 17.09 -40.06
C MET A 219 -4.99 17.53 -41.45
N PRO A 220 -3.82 17.11 -41.98
CA PRO A 220 -3.39 17.53 -43.31
C PRO A 220 -4.41 17.21 -44.41
N GLU A 221 -5.00 16.01 -44.40
CA GLU A 221 -6.03 15.63 -45.38
C GLU A 221 -7.35 16.36 -45.16
N ILE A 222 -7.73 16.63 -43.92
CA ILE A 222 -8.91 17.43 -43.61
C ILE A 222 -8.74 18.87 -44.12
N ILE A 223 -7.59 19.49 -43.86
CA ILE A 223 -7.27 20.87 -44.28
C ILE A 223 -7.24 21.00 -45.80
N ARG A 224 -6.75 19.99 -46.52
CA ARG A 224 -6.75 19.96 -47.99
C ARG A 224 -8.17 20.11 -48.56
N ARG A 225 -9.18 19.56 -47.87
CA ARG A 225 -10.60 19.65 -48.24
C ARG A 225 -11.26 20.91 -47.66
N PHE A 226 -10.91 21.27 -46.42
CA PHE A 226 -11.51 22.35 -45.62
C PHE A 226 -10.44 23.24 -44.99
N PRO A 227 -9.90 24.22 -45.72
CA PRO A 227 -8.81 25.07 -45.22
C PRO A 227 -9.16 25.89 -43.97
N ASP A 228 -10.44 26.16 -43.75
CA ASP A 228 -10.99 26.91 -42.62
C ASP A 228 -11.07 26.09 -41.32
N VAL A 229 -10.77 24.79 -41.33
CA VAL A 229 -10.88 23.93 -40.14
C VAL A 229 -9.91 24.33 -39.03
N ILE A 230 -10.35 24.23 -37.78
CA ILE A 230 -9.54 24.38 -36.57
C ILE A 230 -9.79 23.21 -35.63
N TYR A 231 -8.74 22.65 -35.06
CA TYR A 231 -8.78 21.59 -34.06
C TYR A 231 -8.33 22.12 -32.70
N PHE A 232 -9.25 22.17 -31.74
CA PHE A 232 -8.96 22.48 -30.35
C PHE A 232 -8.66 21.22 -29.54
N ILE A 233 -7.53 21.25 -28.85
CA ILE A 233 -7.14 20.27 -27.83
C ILE A 233 -7.24 20.95 -26.47
N LEU A 234 -8.34 20.71 -25.75
CA LEU A 234 -8.66 21.35 -24.48
C LEU A 234 -8.35 20.44 -23.28
N GLY A 235 -7.33 20.77 -22.51
CA GLY A 235 -7.04 20.06 -21.28
C GLY A 235 -5.62 20.24 -20.77
N ALA A 236 -5.44 19.94 -19.48
CA ALA A 236 -4.13 19.82 -18.86
C ALA A 236 -3.58 18.39 -19.01
N THR A 237 -2.26 18.23 -18.89
CA THR A 237 -1.62 16.91 -18.81
C THR A 237 -2.03 16.24 -17.51
N HIS A 238 -2.31 14.93 -17.56
CA HIS A 238 -2.73 14.17 -16.40
C HIS A 238 -1.74 14.38 -15.23
N PRO A 239 -2.20 14.72 -14.01
CA PRO A 239 -1.32 15.08 -12.89
C PRO A 239 -0.24 14.04 -12.58
N HIS A 240 -0.59 12.75 -12.61
CA HIS A 240 0.38 11.67 -12.41
C HIS A 240 1.46 11.62 -13.50
N LEU A 241 1.07 11.75 -14.78
CA LEU A 241 2.04 11.80 -15.89
C LEU A 241 2.91 13.06 -15.78
N LYS A 242 2.34 14.18 -15.37
CA LYS A 242 3.09 15.42 -15.16
C LYS A 242 4.12 15.30 -14.04
N LYS A 243 3.79 14.57 -12.97
CA LYS A 243 4.71 14.31 -11.84
C LYS A 243 5.89 13.42 -12.25
N VAL A 244 5.65 12.40 -13.07
CA VAL A 244 6.68 11.41 -13.45
C VAL A 244 7.48 11.83 -14.69
N HIS A 245 6.81 12.41 -15.69
CA HIS A 245 7.37 12.68 -17.02
C HIS A 245 7.29 14.16 -17.44
N GLY A 246 6.83 15.05 -16.57
CA GLY A 246 6.64 16.46 -16.90
C GLY A 246 5.62 16.67 -18.04
N GLU A 247 5.91 17.59 -18.94
CA GLU A 247 5.04 17.90 -20.09
C GLU A 247 5.46 17.15 -21.39
N ALA A 248 6.28 16.08 -21.27
CA ALA A 248 6.91 15.41 -22.41
C ALA A 248 5.92 14.98 -23.51
N TYR A 249 4.79 14.39 -23.14
CA TYR A 249 3.76 13.98 -24.10
C TYR A 249 3.11 15.18 -24.81
N ARG A 250 2.80 16.27 -24.09
CA ARG A 250 2.27 17.47 -24.75
C ARG A 250 3.28 18.09 -25.70
N THR A 251 4.54 18.18 -25.28
CA THR A 251 5.63 18.70 -26.11
C THR A 251 5.82 17.88 -27.38
N SER A 252 5.68 16.55 -27.31
CA SER A 252 5.75 15.70 -28.52
C SER A 252 4.60 15.96 -29.49
N LEU A 253 3.37 16.15 -29.00
CA LEU A 253 2.22 16.53 -29.83
C LEU A 253 2.41 17.91 -30.47
N GLN A 254 2.92 18.90 -29.72
CA GLN A 254 3.20 20.24 -30.23
C GLN A 254 4.29 20.23 -31.31
N ARG A 255 5.36 19.45 -31.10
CA ARG A 255 6.41 19.27 -32.09
C ARG A 255 5.86 18.67 -33.39
N ARG A 256 5.01 17.65 -33.28
CA ARG A 256 4.35 17.03 -34.43
C ARG A 256 3.44 17.99 -35.20
N VAL A 257 2.75 18.91 -34.51
CA VAL A 257 2.00 20.00 -35.16
C VAL A 257 2.93 20.92 -35.95
N VAL A 258 4.12 21.25 -35.44
CA VAL A 258 5.12 22.05 -36.16
C VAL A 258 5.68 21.29 -37.35
N ASP A 259 6.08 20.03 -37.17
CA ASP A 259 6.69 19.19 -38.21
C ASP A 259 5.73 18.96 -39.40
N LEU A 260 4.41 18.91 -39.14
CA LEU A 260 3.37 18.79 -40.17
C LEU A 260 2.85 20.13 -40.71
N GLY A 261 3.38 21.27 -40.24
CA GLY A 261 2.97 22.61 -40.71
C GLY A 261 1.55 23.03 -40.28
N LEU A 262 1.04 22.50 -39.16
CA LEU A 262 -0.36 22.63 -38.72
C LEU A 262 -0.60 23.74 -37.70
N VAL A 263 0.36 24.65 -37.49
CA VAL A 263 0.35 25.63 -36.40
C VAL A 263 -0.90 26.52 -36.40
N GLU A 264 -1.41 26.90 -37.57
CA GLU A 264 -2.60 27.75 -37.72
C GLU A 264 -3.94 27.02 -37.55
N ASN A 265 -3.92 25.68 -37.64
CA ASN A 265 -5.11 24.83 -37.62
C ASN A 265 -5.24 24.04 -36.32
N VAL A 266 -4.17 23.81 -35.54
CA VAL A 266 -4.24 23.08 -34.27
C VAL A 266 -3.92 24.00 -33.10
N ARG A 267 -4.86 24.13 -32.15
CA ARG A 267 -4.72 25.01 -30.98
C ARG A 267 -4.85 24.22 -29.69
N PHE A 268 -3.79 24.30 -28.87
CA PHE A 268 -3.78 23.73 -27.53
C PHE A 268 -4.31 24.75 -26.51
N ARG A 269 -5.27 24.33 -25.68
CA ARG A 269 -5.77 25.06 -24.52
C ARG A 269 -5.36 24.29 -23.26
N ASN A 270 -4.18 24.64 -22.75
CA ASN A 270 -3.43 23.88 -21.73
C ASN A 270 -3.93 24.11 -20.30
N GLN A 271 -5.23 24.02 -20.09
CA GLN A 271 -5.88 24.36 -18.83
C GLN A 271 -6.93 23.32 -18.44
N PHE A 272 -7.12 23.19 -17.13
CA PHE A 272 -8.28 22.51 -16.57
C PHE A 272 -9.33 23.60 -16.35
N VAL A 273 -10.36 23.60 -17.19
CA VAL A 273 -11.43 24.62 -17.19
C VAL A 273 -12.57 24.23 -16.26
N ASP A 274 -13.34 25.22 -15.83
CA ASP A 274 -14.60 24.96 -15.13
C ASP A 274 -15.70 24.46 -16.08
N LEU A 275 -16.87 24.13 -15.51
CA LEU A 275 -17.97 23.57 -16.27
C LEU A 275 -18.55 24.55 -17.30
N GLU A 276 -18.63 25.84 -16.97
CA GLU A 276 -19.22 26.85 -17.86
C GLU A 276 -18.35 27.02 -19.11
N GLU A 277 -17.05 27.25 -18.92
CA GLU A 277 -16.09 27.36 -20.03
C GLU A 277 -16.01 26.05 -20.84
N LEU A 278 -16.09 24.87 -20.18
CA LEU A 278 -16.14 23.59 -20.88
C LEU A 278 -17.36 23.49 -21.80
N LEU A 279 -18.54 23.85 -21.30
CA LEU A 279 -19.79 23.80 -22.06
C LEU A 279 -19.78 24.76 -23.25
N GLU A 280 -19.11 25.91 -23.11
CA GLU A 280 -18.90 26.85 -24.20
C GLU A 280 -18.01 26.27 -25.31
N TYR A 281 -16.89 25.62 -24.97
CA TYR A 281 -16.03 24.94 -25.96
C TYR A 281 -16.80 23.81 -26.66
N ILE A 282 -17.52 22.99 -25.91
CA ILE A 282 -18.39 21.95 -26.48
C ILE A 282 -19.41 22.62 -27.41
N GLY A 283 -20.04 23.70 -26.96
CA GLY A 283 -20.97 24.53 -27.71
C GLY A 283 -20.41 24.99 -29.05
N ALA A 284 -19.18 25.49 -29.08
CA ALA A 284 -18.53 25.98 -30.30
C ALA A 284 -18.11 24.87 -31.29
N ALA A 285 -17.97 23.62 -30.84
CA ALA A 285 -17.52 22.51 -31.67
C ALA A 285 -18.59 22.07 -32.69
N ASP A 286 -18.15 21.89 -33.94
CA ASP A 286 -18.95 21.26 -35.01
C ASP A 286 -18.82 19.74 -34.95
N LEU A 287 -17.64 19.23 -34.57
CA LEU A 287 -17.36 17.79 -34.39
C LEU A 287 -16.57 17.57 -33.09
N TYR A 288 -16.86 16.47 -32.41
CA TYR A 288 -16.07 15.97 -31.30
C TYR A 288 -15.36 14.68 -31.72
N VAL A 289 -14.09 14.50 -31.33
CA VAL A 289 -13.29 13.33 -31.73
C VAL A 289 -12.66 12.63 -30.54
N THR A 290 -12.66 11.29 -30.56
CA THR A 290 -11.94 10.47 -29.55
C THR A 290 -11.11 9.38 -30.22
N PRO A 291 -9.85 9.69 -30.60
CA PRO A 291 -8.95 8.78 -31.32
C PRO A 291 -8.20 7.78 -30.40
N TYR A 292 -8.88 7.19 -29.42
CA TYR A 292 -8.22 6.38 -28.38
C TYR A 292 -7.53 5.17 -29.00
N LEU A 293 -6.47 4.67 -28.36
CA LEU A 293 -5.58 3.67 -28.97
C LEU A 293 -5.94 2.20 -28.69
N ASN A 294 -6.91 1.93 -27.81
CA ASN A 294 -7.33 0.59 -27.44
C ASN A 294 -8.80 0.55 -26.99
N GLU A 295 -9.34 -0.67 -26.90
CA GLU A 295 -10.76 -0.90 -26.58
C GLU A 295 -11.11 -0.71 -25.10
N ALA A 296 -10.11 -0.79 -24.20
CA ALA A 296 -10.27 -1.00 -22.76
C ALA A 296 -10.65 0.28 -21.98
N GLN A 297 -11.57 1.08 -22.53
CA GLN A 297 -12.18 2.22 -21.84
C GLN A 297 -13.65 1.91 -21.57
N ILE A 298 -13.96 1.57 -20.32
CA ILE A 298 -15.30 1.14 -19.93
C ILE A 298 -16.31 2.28 -19.82
N THR A 299 -15.84 3.49 -19.51
CA THR A 299 -16.66 4.70 -19.41
C THR A 299 -15.83 5.93 -19.75
N SER A 300 -16.41 6.89 -20.48
CA SER A 300 -15.76 8.14 -20.88
C SER A 300 -16.72 9.31 -20.64
N GLY A 301 -16.45 10.10 -19.60
CA GLY A 301 -17.25 11.29 -19.29
C GLY A 301 -17.16 12.38 -20.37
N THR A 302 -16.01 12.50 -21.05
CA THR A 302 -15.82 13.48 -22.13
C THR A 302 -16.69 13.14 -23.34
N LEU A 303 -16.79 11.86 -23.68
CA LEU A 303 -17.71 11.38 -24.71
C LEU A 303 -19.17 11.62 -24.29
N ALA A 304 -19.53 11.27 -23.05
CA ALA A 304 -20.89 11.47 -22.54
C ALA A 304 -21.33 12.94 -22.63
N TYR A 305 -20.46 13.88 -22.25
CA TYR A 305 -20.76 15.32 -22.29
C TYR A 305 -20.92 15.82 -23.74
N ALA A 306 -20.08 15.35 -24.67
CA ALA A 306 -20.16 15.73 -26.08
C ALA A 306 -21.44 15.20 -26.75
N VAL A 307 -21.72 13.90 -26.61
CA VAL A 307 -22.94 13.27 -27.16
C VAL A 307 -24.19 13.88 -26.50
N GLY A 308 -24.13 14.09 -25.19
CA GLY A 308 -25.16 14.74 -24.39
C GLY A 308 -25.50 16.15 -24.88
N SER A 309 -24.50 16.90 -25.33
CA SER A 309 -24.67 18.23 -25.92
C SER A 309 -25.10 18.18 -27.40
N GLY A 310 -25.43 17.00 -27.92
CA GLY A 310 -25.87 16.80 -29.31
C GLY A 310 -24.76 17.07 -30.31
N LYS A 311 -23.50 16.76 -29.98
CA LYS A 311 -22.37 16.89 -30.90
C LYS A 311 -22.26 15.65 -31.79
N PRO A 312 -22.01 15.80 -33.09
CA PRO A 312 -21.63 14.66 -33.92
C PRO A 312 -20.23 14.20 -33.52
N VAL A 313 -20.03 12.88 -33.42
CA VAL A 313 -18.80 12.28 -32.90
C VAL A 313 -18.16 11.36 -33.91
N VAL A 314 -16.83 11.47 -34.06
CA VAL A 314 -15.99 10.45 -34.70
C VAL A 314 -15.07 9.83 -33.65
N SER A 315 -15.14 8.52 -33.46
CA SER A 315 -14.41 7.83 -32.39
C SER A 315 -13.79 6.53 -32.87
N THR A 316 -12.76 6.05 -32.18
CA THR A 316 -12.38 4.64 -32.26
C THR A 316 -13.36 3.76 -31.46
N PRO A 317 -13.51 2.46 -31.77
CA PRO A 317 -14.53 1.58 -31.19
C PRO A 317 -14.13 1.02 -29.82
N TYR A 318 -13.77 1.89 -28.87
CA TYR A 318 -13.67 1.47 -27.46
C TYR A 318 -15.05 1.18 -26.87
N TRP A 319 -15.13 0.32 -25.85
CA TRP A 319 -16.40 -0.27 -25.41
C TRP A 319 -17.51 0.75 -25.17
N HIS A 320 -17.23 1.84 -24.44
CA HIS A 320 -18.24 2.88 -24.20
C HIS A 320 -18.65 3.65 -25.48
N ALA A 321 -17.73 3.86 -26.42
CA ALA A 321 -18.06 4.50 -27.70
C ALA A 321 -18.94 3.63 -28.58
N GLN A 322 -18.73 2.31 -28.60
CA GLN A 322 -19.57 1.39 -29.35
C GLN A 322 -21.03 1.46 -28.90
N GLU A 323 -21.27 1.50 -27.59
CA GLU A 323 -22.61 1.57 -27.02
C GLU A 323 -23.27 2.93 -27.22
N LEU A 324 -22.53 4.01 -26.89
CA LEU A 324 -23.10 5.35 -26.87
C LEU A 324 -23.31 5.93 -28.28
N LEU A 325 -22.53 5.49 -29.27
CA LEU A 325 -22.60 5.94 -30.66
C LEU A 325 -23.39 5.02 -31.60
N ALA A 326 -23.98 3.92 -31.10
CA ALA A 326 -24.75 3.00 -31.94
C ALA A 326 -25.98 3.68 -32.60
N ASP A 327 -26.64 3.00 -33.53
CA ASP A 327 -27.86 3.49 -34.21
C ASP A 327 -27.68 4.82 -34.98
N GLY A 328 -26.44 5.11 -35.39
CA GLY A 328 -26.08 6.33 -36.11
C GLY A 328 -26.01 7.57 -35.22
N ARG A 329 -25.61 7.41 -33.95
CA ARG A 329 -25.31 8.51 -33.01
C ARG A 329 -23.87 9.03 -33.13
N GLY A 330 -23.03 8.33 -33.90
CA GLY A 330 -21.65 8.73 -34.24
C GLY A 330 -21.09 7.88 -35.38
N ILE A 331 -19.84 8.13 -35.75
CA ILE A 331 -19.05 7.29 -36.67
C ILE A 331 -17.92 6.62 -35.89
N LEU A 332 -17.77 5.32 -36.07
CA LEU A 332 -16.65 4.55 -35.54
C LEU A 332 -15.61 4.29 -36.63
N VAL A 333 -14.34 4.54 -36.32
CA VAL A 333 -13.20 4.32 -37.23
C VAL A 333 -12.17 3.37 -36.61
N PRO A 334 -11.39 2.63 -37.40
CA PRO A 334 -10.36 1.74 -36.86
C PRO A 334 -9.35 2.43 -35.93
N PHE A 335 -8.80 1.66 -34.98
CA PHE A 335 -7.73 2.13 -34.11
C PHE A 335 -6.47 2.47 -34.90
N ARG A 336 -5.78 3.55 -34.52
CA ARG A 336 -4.49 3.96 -35.10
C ARG A 336 -4.54 4.22 -36.61
N ASP A 337 -5.67 4.70 -37.11
CA ASP A 337 -5.87 4.98 -38.54
C ASP A 337 -6.22 6.47 -38.77
N PRO A 338 -5.20 7.32 -39.00
CA PRO A 338 -5.43 8.72 -39.32
C PRO A 338 -6.21 8.94 -40.63
N ALA A 339 -6.09 8.04 -41.61
CA ALA A 339 -6.76 8.17 -42.89
C ALA A 339 -8.27 7.97 -42.74
N ALA A 340 -8.68 6.92 -42.04
CA ALA A 340 -10.09 6.69 -41.72
C ALA A 340 -10.68 7.80 -40.84
N MET A 341 -9.89 8.33 -39.90
CA MET A 341 -10.29 9.49 -39.08
C MET A 341 -10.53 10.74 -39.94
N ALA A 342 -9.65 11.01 -40.92
CA ALA A 342 -9.81 12.11 -41.86
C ALA A 342 -11.03 11.93 -42.77
N GLU A 343 -11.24 10.71 -43.31
CA GLU A 343 -12.36 10.38 -44.18
C GLU A 343 -13.70 10.59 -43.47
N ALA A 344 -13.88 10.04 -42.27
CA ALA A 344 -15.09 10.20 -41.47
C ALA A 344 -15.36 11.67 -41.09
N THR A 345 -14.30 12.42 -40.75
CA THR A 345 -14.40 13.84 -40.42
C THR A 345 -14.84 14.66 -41.64
N ASN A 346 -14.21 14.44 -42.80
CA ASN A 346 -14.57 15.10 -44.05
C ASN A 346 -16.01 14.76 -44.46
N TYR A 347 -16.39 13.50 -44.36
CA TYR A 347 -17.75 13.04 -44.63
C TYR A 347 -18.80 13.83 -43.84
N LEU A 348 -18.60 14.01 -42.53
CA LEU A 348 -19.53 14.78 -41.71
C LEU A 348 -19.53 16.28 -42.02
N PHE A 349 -18.40 16.84 -42.48
CA PHE A 349 -18.35 18.23 -42.94
C PHE A 349 -19.00 18.45 -44.30
N GLU A 350 -19.10 17.42 -45.14
CA GLU A 350 -19.77 17.47 -46.46
C GLU A 350 -21.27 17.23 -46.36
N ASN A 351 -21.70 16.39 -45.42
CA ASN A 351 -23.07 15.90 -45.32
C ASN A 351 -23.83 16.52 -44.13
N ASP A 352 -24.19 17.80 -44.25
CA ASP A 352 -24.88 18.57 -43.20
C ASP A 352 -26.19 17.91 -42.72
N ILE A 353 -26.96 17.31 -43.63
CA ILE A 353 -28.24 16.65 -43.32
C ILE A 353 -28.01 15.47 -42.36
N GLU A 354 -27.07 14.59 -42.70
CA GLU A 354 -26.75 13.42 -41.90
C GLU A 354 -26.10 13.81 -40.57
N ARG A 355 -25.19 14.79 -40.62
CA ARG A 355 -24.60 15.37 -39.40
C ARG A 355 -25.70 15.87 -38.47
N ASN A 356 -26.70 16.60 -38.97
CA ASN A 356 -27.78 17.11 -38.14
C ASN A 356 -28.71 16.00 -37.61
N GLN A 357 -29.01 14.98 -38.42
CA GLN A 357 -29.77 13.81 -37.95
C GLN A 357 -29.03 13.08 -36.82
N MET A 358 -27.71 12.91 -36.94
CA MET A 358 -26.86 12.31 -35.91
C MET A 358 -26.91 13.11 -34.61
N ARG A 359 -26.81 14.44 -34.69
CA ARG A 359 -26.92 15.35 -33.53
C ARG A 359 -28.25 15.19 -32.78
N ILE A 360 -29.36 15.14 -33.53
CA ILE A 360 -30.70 14.98 -32.97
C ILE A 360 -30.82 13.63 -32.25
N LYS A 361 -30.37 12.54 -32.88
CA LYS A 361 -30.36 11.20 -32.29
C LYS A 361 -29.54 11.14 -30.99
N ALA A 362 -28.32 11.69 -31.02
CA ALA A 362 -27.42 11.76 -29.88
C ALA A 362 -28.06 12.54 -28.72
N TYR A 363 -28.57 13.74 -28.99
CA TYR A 363 -29.18 14.61 -27.99
C TYR A 363 -30.39 13.95 -27.30
N HIS A 364 -31.30 13.34 -28.09
CA HIS A 364 -32.48 12.67 -27.55
C HIS A 364 -32.13 11.42 -26.73
N HIS A 365 -31.18 10.61 -27.18
CA HIS A 365 -30.74 9.42 -26.45
C HIS A 365 -30.23 9.77 -25.05
N CYS A 366 -29.46 10.85 -24.93
CA CYS A 366 -28.83 11.24 -23.68
C CYS A 366 -29.74 12.01 -22.71
N ARG A 367 -31.02 12.27 -23.02
CA ARG A 367 -31.90 13.02 -22.10
C ARG A 367 -32.13 12.33 -20.76
N ASN A 368 -32.09 11.00 -20.73
CA ASN A 368 -32.16 10.23 -19.48
C ASN A 368 -30.83 10.21 -18.71
N MET A 369 -29.75 10.71 -19.33
CA MET A 369 -28.41 10.78 -18.73
C MET A 369 -28.19 12.10 -17.99
N VAL A 370 -29.11 13.07 -18.04
CA VAL A 370 -28.91 14.34 -17.33
C VAL A 370 -28.77 14.09 -15.82
N TRP A 371 -27.89 14.84 -15.16
CA TRP A 371 -27.56 14.65 -13.75
C TRP A 371 -28.77 14.50 -12.83
N LYS A 372 -29.83 15.27 -13.10
CA LYS A 372 -31.11 15.17 -12.40
C LYS A 372 -31.74 13.77 -12.46
N GLN A 373 -31.74 13.12 -13.62
CA GLN A 373 -32.31 11.77 -13.77
C GLN A 373 -31.39 10.72 -13.16
N VAL A 374 -30.08 10.85 -13.37
CA VAL A 374 -29.06 9.97 -12.75
C VAL A 374 -29.17 10.02 -11.23
N ALA A 375 -29.29 11.21 -10.63
CA ALA A 375 -29.47 11.37 -9.19
C ALA A 375 -30.73 10.65 -8.69
N ARG A 376 -31.85 10.73 -9.42
CA ARG A 376 -33.08 10.00 -9.08
C ARG A 376 -32.89 8.49 -9.12
N GLU A 377 -32.19 7.98 -10.12
CA GLU A 377 -31.88 6.55 -10.22
C GLU A 377 -31.03 6.07 -9.05
N TYR A 378 -30.02 6.85 -8.63
CA TYR A 378 -29.23 6.55 -7.43
C TYR A 378 -30.10 6.56 -6.16
N LEU A 379 -30.97 7.56 -5.99
CA LEU A 379 -31.85 7.65 -4.81
C LEU A 379 -32.84 6.48 -4.75
N LEU A 380 -33.42 6.08 -5.89
CA LEU A 380 -34.28 4.89 -5.96
C LEU A 380 -33.49 3.61 -5.67
N LEU A 381 -32.25 3.49 -6.15
CA LEU A 381 -31.39 2.34 -5.87
C LEU A 381 -31.02 2.24 -4.39
N VAL A 382 -30.71 3.38 -3.75
CA VAL A 382 -30.45 3.47 -2.32
C VAL A 382 -31.66 3.00 -1.52
N GLN A 383 -32.86 3.48 -1.87
CA GLN A 383 -34.09 3.06 -1.21
C GLN A 383 -34.31 1.54 -1.35
N ALA A 384 -34.17 1.01 -2.57
CA ALA A 384 -34.33 -0.43 -2.80
C ALA A 384 -33.32 -1.27 -1.99
N ALA A 385 -32.07 -0.80 -1.88
CA ALA A 385 -31.05 -1.46 -1.06
C ALA A 385 -31.37 -1.41 0.45
N GLN A 386 -31.95 -0.30 0.93
CA GLN A 386 -32.39 -0.15 2.31
C GLN A 386 -33.58 -1.08 2.64
N GLU A 387 -34.58 -1.13 1.77
CA GLU A 387 -35.73 -2.02 1.91
C GLU A 387 -35.30 -3.48 1.95
N GLU A 388 -34.42 -3.91 1.02
CA GLU A 388 -33.86 -5.26 1.05
C GLU A 388 -33.09 -5.56 2.35
N ARG A 389 -32.32 -4.58 2.87
CA ARG A 389 -31.56 -4.73 4.13
C ARG A 389 -32.48 -4.88 5.35
N MET A 390 -33.64 -4.24 5.33
CA MET A 390 -34.68 -4.34 6.36
C MET A 390 -35.36 -5.72 6.33
N GLU A 391 -35.65 -6.25 5.14
CA GLU A 391 -36.22 -7.59 4.97
C GLU A 391 -35.20 -8.70 5.25
N ARG A 392 -33.94 -8.47 4.86
CA ARG A 392 -32.82 -9.42 4.95
C ARG A 392 -31.65 -8.77 5.68
N PRO A 393 -31.73 -8.65 7.02
CA PRO A 393 -30.62 -8.14 7.80
C PRO A 393 -29.44 -9.12 7.67
N ARG A 394 -28.44 -8.79 6.85
CA ARG A 394 -27.08 -9.30 7.05
C ARG A 394 -26.68 -8.94 8.48
N PRO A 395 -26.42 -9.93 9.35
CA PRO A 395 -25.83 -9.62 10.63
C PRO A 395 -24.58 -8.79 10.32
N LEU A 396 -24.43 -7.66 11.01
CA LEU A 396 -23.09 -7.14 11.23
C LEU A 396 -22.22 -8.36 11.54
N PRO A 397 -20.98 -8.47 11.02
CA PRO A 397 -20.03 -9.36 11.66
C PRO A 397 -20.21 -9.04 13.13
N ARG A 398 -20.73 -10.01 13.91
CA ARG A 398 -21.04 -9.78 15.33
C ARG A 398 -19.87 -8.97 15.83
N HIS A 399 -20.11 -7.97 16.68
CA HIS A 399 -19.09 -7.46 17.59
C HIS A 399 -18.46 -8.69 18.27
N ARG A 400 -17.54 -9.35 17.56
CA ARG A 400 -16.51 -10.21 18.04
C ARG A 400 -15.84 -9.22 18.92
N LYS A 401 -15.99 -9.49 20.21
CA LYS A 401 -15.41 -8.80 21.35
C LYS A 401 -14.32 -7.85 20.88
N ARG A 402 -14.36 -6.61 21.35
CA ARG A 402 -13.37 -5.52 21.19
C ARG A 402 -11.92 -5.89 21.60
N VAL A 403 -11.59 -7.17 21.56
CA VAL A 403 -10.35 -7.84 21.88
C VAL A 403 -10.21 -9.00 20.89
N GLY A 404 -9.14 -8.99 20.08
CA GLY A 404 -8.55 -10.24 19.58
C GLY A 404 -8.99 -10.76 18.21
N ARG A 405 -9.04 -9.91 17.17
CA ARG A 405 -8.63 -10.34 15.83
C ARG A 405 -7.54 -9.41 15.30
N ILE A 406 -6.30 -9.75 15.65
CA ILE A 406 -5.07 -9.18 15.10
C ILE A 406 -4.88 -9.78 13.70
N GLU A 407 -5.74 -9.38 12.75
CA GLU A 407 -5.55 -9.72 11.33
C GLU A 407 -4.64 -8.70 10.62
N GLU A 408 -4.34 -7.56 11.25
CA GLU A 408 -3.59 -6.46 10.66
C GLU A 408 -2.62 -5.89 11.71
N LEU A 409 -1.33 -6.08 11.49
CA LEU A 409 -0.27 -5.49 12.31
C LEU A 409 -0.33 -3.96 12.23
N PRO A 410 0.10 -3.23 13.28
CA PRO A 410 0.23 -1.79 13.20
C PRO A 410 1.19 -1.39 12.08
N GLU A 411 0.94 -0.24 11.47
CA GLU A 411 1.94 0.38 10.59
C GLU A 411 3.18 0.75 11.40
N LEU A 412 4.33 0.83 10.74
CA LEU A 412 5.58 1.22 11.38
C LEU A 412 5.49 2.70 11.80
N ASP A 413 5.35 2.93 13.10
CA ASP A 413 5.42 4.27 13.69
C ASP A 413 6.77 4.47 14.40
N LEU A 414 7.52 5.47 13.97
CA LEU A 414 8.84 5.82 14.50
C LEU A 414 8.82 7.10 15.35
N SER A 415 7.63 7.61 15.68
CA SER A 415 7.46 8.88 16.40
C SER A 415 8.15 8.83 17.77
N HIS A 416 7.90 7.78 18.55
CA HIS A 416 8.53 7.63 19.87
C HIS A 416 10.03 7.33 19.80
N LEU A 417 10.49 6.56 18.80
CA LEU A 417 11.93 6.39 18.55
C LEU A 417 12.62 7.74 18.31
N ARG A 418 12.02 8.61 17.49
CA ARG A 418 12.53 9.97 17.25
C ARG A 418 12.42 10.86 18.48
N ALA A 419 11.42 10.65 19.35
CA ALA A 419 11.27 11.41 20.59
C ALA A 419 12.36 11.05 21.62
N LEU A 420 12.77 9.78 21.69
CA LEU A 420 13.83 9.32 22.59
C LEU A 420 15.24 9.62 22.08
N THR A 421 15.40 9.89 20.78
CA THR A 421 16.70 10.15 20.16
C THR A 421 16.97 11.63 20.00
N ASP A 422 18.16 12.07 20.44
CA ASP A 422 18.67 13.41 20.18
C ASP A 422 19.94 13.38 19.31
N ASP A 423 20.71 14.46 19.30
CA ASP A 423 21.96 14.58 18.54
C ASP A 423 23.12 13.72 19.06
N THR A 424 22.93 13.04 20.21
CA THR A 424 23.96 12.24 20.89
C THR A 424 23.69 10.75 20.73
N GLY A 425 22.46 10.31 20.99
CA GLY A 425 22.09 8.90 21.04
C GLY A 425 20.62 8.74 21.41
N ILE A 426 20.21 7.53 21.81
CA ILE A 426 18.87 7.26 22.34
C ILE A 426 18.88 7.25 23.87
N LEU A 427 17.93 7.97 24.49
CA LEU A 427 17.78 8.04 25.93
C LEU A 427 17.17 6.73 26.47
N GLN A 428 17.78 6.19 27.54
CA GLN A 428 17.44 4.88 28.09
C GLN A 428 15.98 4.78 28.57
N HIS A 429 15.49 5.84 29.24
CA HIS A 429 14.24 5.80 29.99
C HIS A 429 13.31 6.94 29.57
N ALA A 430 12.01 6.72 29.81
CA ALA A 430 10.97 7.73 29.70
C ALA A 430 10.05 7.67 30.92
N MET A 431 9.58 8.83 31.37
CA MET A 431 8.43 8.93 32.26
C MET A 431 7.18 8.98 31.40
N HIS A 432 6.42 7.89 31.40
CA HIS A 432 5.40 7.64 30.37
C HIS A 432 6.02 7.75 28.95
N THR A 433 5.62 8.76 28.17
CA THR A 433 6.13 9.02 26.82
C THR A 433 7.22 10.08 26.78
N THR A 434 7.50 10.77 27.90
CA THR A 434 8.47 11.88 27.92
C THR A 434 9.87 11.36 28.25
N PRO A 435 10.89 11.62 27.42
CA PRO A 435 12.26 11.16 27.69
C PRO A 435 12.76 11.65 29.06
N ASP A 436 13.27 10.73 29.88
CA ASP A 436 13.75 11.03 31.22
C ASP A 436 15.23 11.40 31.22
N ARG A 437 15.49 12.70 31.30
CA ARG A 437 16.83 13.29 31.27
C ARG A 437 17.61 13.18 32.59
N GLN A 438 17.01 12.60 33.65
CA GLN A 438 17.78 12.23 34.84
C GLN A 438 18.75 11.08 34.55
N HIS A 439 18.36 10.25 33.59
CA HIS A 439 19.20 9.21 33.01
C HIS A 439 19.84 9.73 31.72
N GLY A 440 20.76 8.96 31.14
CA GLY A 440 21.36 9.30 29.86
C GLY A 440 21.20 8.17 28.86
N TYR A 441 22.30 7.81 28.23
CA TYR A 441 22.36 6.90 27.09
C TYR A 441 23.10 5.63 27.48
N CYS A 442 22.81 4.54 26.78
CA CYS A 442 23.60 3.31 26.90
C CYS A 442 23.98 2.76 25.53
N LEU A 443 25.06 1.99 25.51
CA LEU A 443 25.58 1.35 24.30
C LEU A 443 24.60 0.29 23.78
N ASP A 444 23.96 -0.46 24.66
CA ASP A 444 23.09 -1.55 24.27
C ASP A 444 21.84 -1.06 23.53
N ASP A 445 21.24 0.07 23.93
CA ASP A 445 20.10 0.65 23.22
C ASP A 445 20.51 1.26 21.89
N CYS A 446 21.65 1.96 21.80
CA CYS A 446 22.18 2.41 20.51
C CYS A 446 22.49 1.22 19.58
N GLY A 447 23.00 0.10 20.11
CA GLY A 447 23.21 -1.13 19.37
C GLY A 447 21.90 -1.74 18.83
N ARG A 448 20.86 -1.83 19.65
CA ARG A 448 19.51 -2.26 19.23
C ARG A 448 18.89 -1.31 18.21
N ALA A 449 19.11 0.00 18.36
CA ALA A 449 18.60 1.00 17.44
C ALA A 449 19.23 0.88 16.04
N LEU A 450 20.51 0.49 15.96
CA LEU A 450 21.13 0.13 14.67
C LEU A 450 20.51 -1.11 14.05
N VAL A 451 20.09 -2.10 14.84
CA VAL A 451 19.34 -3.26 14.31
C VAL A 451 18.02 -2.82 13.70
N VAL A 452 17.28 -1.90 14.34
CA VAL A 452 16.05 -1.33 13.77
C VAL A 452 16.32 -0.67 12.42
N CYS A 453 17.37 0.16 12.32
CA CYS A 453 17.77 0.80 11.06
C CYS A 453 18.11 -0.25 9.98
N ALA A 454 18.90 -1.27 10.32
CA ALA A 454 19.29 -2.32 9.37
C ALA A 454 18.09 -3.16 8.89
N LEU A 455 17.15 -3.52 9.78
CA LEU A 455 15.94 -4.26 9.42
C LEU A 455 14.98 -3.42 8.57
N HIS A 456 14.91 -2.11 8.82
CA HIS A 456 14.17 -1.17 8.00
C HIS A 456 14.76 -1.09 6.58
N ASP A 457 16.07 -0.87 6.45
CA ASP A 457 16.78 -0.85 5.17
C ASP A 457 16.59 -2.16 4.40
N GLN A 458 16.68 -3.29 5.09
CA GLN A 458 16.42 -4.61 4.50
C GLN A 458 15.01 -4.72 3.90
N LEU A 459 13.99 -4.24 4.62
CA LEU A 459 12.58 -4.36 4.22
C LEU A 459 12.18 -3.37 3.13
N PHE A 460 12.54 -2.10 3.30
CA PHE A 460 12.05 -1.01 2.45
C PHE A 460 13.02 -0.57 1.36
N GLN A 461 14.30 -0.97 1.44
CA GLN A 461 15.35 -0.53 0.51
C GLN A 461 15.38 1.01 0.38
N SER A 462 15.25 1.68 1.52
CA SER A 462 15.11 3.13 1.68
C SER A 462 16.21 3.67 2.60
N ASN A 463 16.54 4.95 2.44
CA ASN A 463 17.49 5.70 3.27
C ASN A 463 16.81 6.58 4.34
N ASP A 464 15.52 6.36 4.62
CA ASP A 464 14.72 7.20 5.54
C ASP A 464 15.30 7.27 6.96
N LEU A 465 16.05 6.25 7.40
CA LEU A 465 16.64 6.19 8.75
C LEU A 465 18.14 6.50 8.79
N ASP A 466 18.75 6.93 7.67
CA ASP A 466 20.18 7.25 7.61
C ASP A 466 20.60 8.28 8.66
N ALA A 467 19.75 9.28 8.93
CA ALA A 467 20.02 10.31 9.93
C ALA A 467 20.09 9.71 11.36
N LEU A 468 19.17 8.82 11.71
CA LEU A 468 19.18 8.14 13.01
C LEU A 468 20.34 7.15 13.12
N ALA A 469 20.59 6.37 12.06
CA ALA A 469 21.71 5.45 12.00
C ALA A 469 23.06 6.16 12.19
N ASN A 470 23.23 7.36 11.61
CA ASN A 470 24.41 8.20 11.84
C ASN A 470 24.58 8.59 13.31
N VAL A 471 23.50 8.98 14.01
CA VAL A 471 23.54 9.32 15.44
C VAL A 471 24.02 8.11 16.25
N TYR A 472 23.43 6.94 16.02
CA TYR A 472 23.79 5.74 16.79
C TYR A 472 25.21 5.25 16.47
N LEU A 473 25.65 5.31 15.19
CA LEU A 473 27.03 4.99 14.84
C LEU A 473 28.03 5.99 15.42
N ALA A 474 27.69 7.28 15.46
CA ALA A 474 28.53 8.29 16.09
C ALA A 474 28.67 8.02 17.60
N TYR A 475 27.57 7.63 18.28
CA TYR A 475 27.61 7.19 19.68
C TYR A 475 28.54 5.99 19.87
N LEU A 476 28.35 4.92 19.09
CA LEU A 476 29.18 3.71 19.17
C LEU A 476 30.66 4.02 18.90
N ASN A 477 30.95 4.88 17.92
CA ASN A 477 32.31 5.33 17.62
C ASN A 477 32.92 6.09 18.79
N HIS A 478 32.15 6.96 19.44
CA HIS A 478 32.60 7.70 20.62
C HIS A 478 32.78 6.80 21.85
N ALA A 479 31.93 5.78 22.00
CA ALA A 479 32.01 4.79 23.06
C ALA A 479 33.23 3.86 22.92
N PHE A 480 33.80 3.73 21.73
CA PHE A 480 34.84 2.75 21.46
C PHE A 480 36.20 3.13 22.06
N ILE A 481 36.71 2.28 22.95
CA ILE A 481 37.97 2.44 23.66
C ILE A 481 39.09 1.79 22.85
N GLN A 482 39.91 2.62 22.19
CA GLN A 482 40.98 2.15 21.30
C GLN A 482 41.99 1.21 21.99
N ARG A 483 42.28 1.43 23.27
CA ARG A 483 43.27 0.64 24.01
C ARG A 483 42.80 -0.78 24.33
N SER A 484 41.60 -0.93 24.91
CA SER A 484 41.05 -2.24 25.28
C SER A 484 40.27 -2.90 24.15
N ARG A 485 39.95 -2.16 23.07
CA ARG A 485 39.08 -2.61 21.97
C ARG A 485 37.67 -2.97 22.44
N ARG A 486 37.25 -2.37 23.56
CA ARG A 486 35.95 -2.52 24.20
C ARG A 486 35.17 -1.21 24.05
N PHE A 487 33.94 -1.18 24.52
CA PHE A 487 33.13 0.04 24.53
C PHE A 487 32.83 0.48 25.96
N HIS A 488 32.72 1.78 26.18
CA HIS A 488 31.92 2.31 27.29
C HIS A 488 30.46 1.90 27.14
N ASN A 489 29.72 1.72 28.23
CA ASN A 489 28.28 1.46 28.19
C ASN A 489 27.48 2.73 28.49
N PHE A 490 27.60 3.26 29.71
CA PHE A 490 26.73 4.29 30.24
C PHE A 490 27.30 5.69 30.06
N MET A 491 26.51 6.57 29.46
CA MET A 491 26.78 8.01 29.37
C MET A 491 25.66 8.77 30.08
N SER A 492 26.02 9.75 30.92
CA SER A 492 25.05 10.69 31.50
C SER A 492 24.42 11.61 30.46
N TYR A 493 23.29 12.24 30.78
CA TYR A 493 22.68 13.27 29.92
C TYR A 493 23.62 14.45 29.65
N SER A 494 24.52 14.77 30.59
CA SER A 494 25.60 15.76 30.44
C SER A 494 26.78 15.27 29.58
N ARG A 495 26.63 14.14 28.88
CA ARG A 495 27.61 13.56 27.96
C ARG A 495 28.94 13.16 28.62
N GLN A 496 28.87 12.68 29.85
CA GLN A 496 30.02 12.11 30.57
C GLN A 496 29.86 10.60 30.70
N TRP A 497 30.91 9.86 30.34
CA TRP A 497 30.99 8.42 30.56
C TRP A 497 30.98 8.11 32.07
N LEU A 498 30.10 7.19 32.46
CA LEU A 498 29.87 6.80 33.85
C LEU A 498 30.59 5.50 34.21
N ASP A 499 31.22 4.86 33.23
CA ASP A 499 32.03 3.65 33.39
C ASP A 499 33.42 3.81 32.78
N ASN A 500 34.33 2.93 33.20
CA ASN A 500 35.66 2.81 32.58
C ASN A 500 35.63 1.88 31.37
N GLU A 501 34.77 0.87 31.42
CA GLU A 501 34.53 -0.10 30.36
C GLU A 501 33.14 -0.73 30.59
N GLY A 502 32.40 -0.96 29.51
CA GLY A 502 31.08 -1.56 29.53
C GLY A 502 31.09 -3.08 29.76
N SER A 503 29.89 -3.64 29.93
CA SER A 503 29.70 -5.08 30.14
C SER A 503 30.03 -5.92 28.89
N GLU A 504 30.16 -7.24 29.04
CA GLU A 504 30.21 -8.14 27.89
C GLU A 504 28.90 -8.10 27.08
N ASP A 505 27.75 -7.97 27.78
CA ASP A 505 26.41 -8.02 27.19
C ASP A 505 26.18 -6.81 26.26
N SER A 506 26.48 -5.60 26.76
CA SER A 506 26.40 -4.36 25.98
C SER A 506 27.32 -4.39 24.75
N HIS A 507 28.52 -4.97 24.87
CA HIS A 507 29.44 -5.13 23.74
C HIS A 507 28.91 -6.12 22.70
N GLY A 508 28.32 -7.25 23.13
CA GLY A 508 27.69 -8.21 22.23
C GLY A 508 26.57 -7.55 21.41
N ARG A 509 25.72 -6.74 22.05
CA ARG A 509 24.63 -6.01 21.38
C ARG A 509 25.14 -4.94 20.41
N ALA A 510 26.23 -4.24 20.75
CA ALA A 510 26.89 -3.32 19.83
C ALA A 510 27.39 -4.06 18.57
N LEU A 511 28.03 -5.22 18.73
CA LEU A 511 28.46 -6.05 17.60
C LEU A 511 27.27 -6.56 16.77
N TRP A 512 26.15 -6.89 17.40
CA TRP A 512 24.92 -7.25 16.69
C TRP A 512 24.44 -6.11 15.78
N GLY A 513 24.29 -4.89 16.31
CA GLY A 513 23.91 -3.72 15.52
C GLY A 513 24.89 -3.40 14.39
N LEU A 514 26.19 -3.38 14.68
CA LEU A 514 27.24 -3.11 13.68
C LEU A 514 27.26 -4.17 12.57
N GLY A 515 27.11 -5.45 12.92
CA GLY A 515 27.06 -6.55 11.95
C GLY A 515 25.82 -6.47 11.05
N MET A 516 24.66 -6.15 11.61
CA MET A 516 23.42 -5.96 10.85
C MET A 516 23.53 -4.79 9.86
N MET A 517 24.12 -3.66 10.28
CA MET A 517 24.38 -2.54 9.36
C MET A 517 25.41 -2.88 8.29
N ALA A 518 26.46 -3.62 8.66
CA ALA A 518 27.44 -4.10 7.69
C ALA A 518 26.83 -5.03 6.63
N ALA A 519 25.72 -5.71 6.95
CA ALA A 519 24.98 -6.57 6.02
C ALA A 519 23.97 -5.79 5.17
N HIS A 520 23.15 -4.93 5.78
CA HIS A 520 21.90 -4.47 5.17
C HIS A 520 21.81 -2.97 4.89
N ALA A 521 22.76 -2.14 5.35
CA ALA A 521 22.70 -0.70 5.13
C ALA A 521 22.64 -0.33 3.64
N THR A 522 21.63 0.44 3.22
CA THR A 522 21.55 0.90 1.82
C THR A 522 22.61 1.94 1.48
N ASN A 523 23.06 2.69 2.49
CA ASN A 523 24.11 3.70 2.38
C ASN A 523 25.51 3.11 2.64
N GLU A 524 26.36 3.15 1.61
CA GLU A 524 27.73 2.64 1.66
C GLU A 524 28.63 3.31 2.71
N ASN A 525 28.39 4.58 3.05
CA ASN A 525 29.16 5.25 4.10
C ASN A 525 28.81 4.68 5.49
N LEU A 526 27.52 4.45 5.76
CA LEU A 526 27.07 3.83 7.01
C LEU A 526 27.61 2.41 7.15
N ARG A 527 27.59 1.64 6.05
CA ARG A 527 28.20 0.31 5.98
C ARG A 527 29.68 0.37 6.34
N SER A 528 30.43 1.27 5.70
CA SER A 528 31.88 1.44 5.90
C SER A 528 32.23 1.81 7.34
N VAL A 529 31.49 2.75 7.95
CA VAL A 529 31.71 3.11 9.36
C VAL A 529 31.43 1.91 10.27
N SER A 530 30.32 1.19 10.03
CA SER A 530 29.95 0.00 10.81
C SER A 530 31.05 -1.06 10.77
N VAL A 531 31.61 -1.33 9.59
CA VAL A 531 32.72 -2.29 9.41
C VAL A 531 33.99 -1.83 10.14
N SER A 532 34.34 -0.55 10.04
CA SER A 532 35.55 -0.02 10.67
C SER A 532 35.51 -0.07 12.21
N LEU A 533 34.32 -0.07 12.81
CA LEU A 533 34.12 -0.32 14.25
C LEU A 533 34.02 -1.81 14.59
N PHE A 534 33.33 -2.59 13.76
CA PHE A 534 33.10 -4.02 13.98
C PHE A 534 34.42 -4.80 14.05
N GLN A 535 35.31 -4.58 13.07
CA GLN A 535 36.56 -5.35 12.93
C GLN A 535 37.48 -5.28 14.17
N PRO A 536 37.81 -4.10 14.73
CA PRO A 536 38.63 -4.04 15.93
C PRO A 536 37.87 -4.50 17.19
N ALA A 537 36.54 -4.39 17.22
CA ALA A 537 35.72 -4.75 18.38
C ALA A 537 35.39 -6.25 18.47
N VAL A 538 35.40 -7.00 17.36
CA VAL A 538 34.98 -8.41 17.37
C VAL A 538 36.02 -9.34 18.00
N GLY A 539 37.31 -8.99 17.99
CA GLY A 539 38.38 -9.89 18.47
C GLY A 539 38.32 -10.21 19.97
N VAL A 540 37.88 -9.25 20.79
CA VAL A 540 37.88 -9.40 22.27
C VAL A 540 36.84 -10.40 22.79
N VAL A 541 35.86 -10.79 21.96
CA VAL A 541 34.81 -11.75 22.34
C VAL A 541 35.35 -13.16 22.61
N GLU A 542 36.54 -13.48 22.10
CA GLU A 542 37.25 -14.73 22.41
C GLU A 542 37.51 -14.88 23.92
N GLY A 543 37.70 -13.76 24.63
CA GLY A 543 37.93 -13.73 26.08
C GLY A 543 36.67 -13.65 26.94
N PHE A 544 35.48 -13.50 26.34
CA PHE A 544 34.24 -13.36 27.11
C PHE A 544 33.82 -14.67 27.76
N SER A 545 32.94 -14.56 28.76
CA SER A 545 32.41 -15.67 29.56
C SER A 545 30.88 -15.79 29.53
N SER A 546 30.17 -14.72 29.19
CA SER A 546 28.70 -14.70 29.16
C SER A 546 28.13 -15.37 27.90
N PRO A 547 27.22 -16.35 28.04
CA PRO A 547 26.56 -17.01 26.91
C PRO A 547 25.76 -16.05 26.05
N ARG A 548 25.11 -15.05 26.67
CA ARG A 548 24.30 -14.04 25.98
C ARG A 548 25.17 -13.11 25.14
N SER A 549 26.34 -12.73 25.67
CA SER A 549 27.31 -11.92 24.95
C SER A 549 27.85 -12.66 23.72
N TRP A 550 28.17 -13.97 23.86
CA TRP A 550 28.55 -14.79 22.71
C TRP A 550 27.42 -14.92 21.69
N ALA A 551 26.18 -15.11 22.14
CA ALA A 551 25.03 -15.23 21.26
C ALA A 551 24.80 -13.95 20.44
N TYR A 552 24.80 -12.76 21.07
CA TYR A 552 24.69 -11.49 20.33
C TYR A 552 25.87 -11.25 19.38
N ALA A 553 27.09 -11.55 19.82
CA ALA A 553 28.26 -11.46 18.95
C ALA A 553 28.14 -12.39 17.74
N LEU A 554 27.62 -13.62 17.93
CA LEU A 554 27.35 -14.57 16.86
C LEU A 554 26.31 -14.04 15.87
N LEU A 555 25.23 -13.39 16.33
CA LEU A 555 24.25 -12.76 15.43
C LEU A 555 24.92 -11.68 14.55
N GLY A 556 25.71 -10.79 15.16
CA GLY A 556 26.46 -9.76 14.44
C GLY A 556 27.51 -10.32 13.46
N ILE A 557 28.25 -11.35 13.89
CA ILE A 557 29.24 -12.04 13.07
C ILE A 557 28.58 -12.69 11.84
N HIS A 558 27.43 -13.35 12.01
CA HIS A 558 26.72 -13.95 10.89
C HIS A 558 26.29 -12.89 9.88
N ALA A 559 25.65 -11.81 10.34
CA ALA A 559 25.24 -10.71 9.48
C ALA A 559 26.44 -10.10 8.73
N TYR A 560 27.54 -9.80 9.42
CA TYR A 560 28.77 -9.29 8.78
C TYR A 560 29.29 -10.25 7.69
N LEU A 561 29.30 -11.56 7.96
CA LEU A 561 29.80 -12.57 7.01
C LEU A 561 28.85 -12.81 5.82
N GLU A 562 27.58 -12.41 5.88
CA GLU A 562 26.70 -12.44 4.69
C GLU A 562 27.24 -11.54 3.58
N HIS A 563 27.86 -10.41 3.95
CA HIS A 563 28.47 -9.48 3.01
C HIS A 563 29.98 -9.75 2.83
N TYR A 564 30.70 -10.04 3.93
CA TYR A 564 32.17 -10.21 3.95
C TYR A 564 32.60 -11.65 4.22
N GLY A 565 32.03 -12.63 3.50
CA GLY A 565 32.26 -14.06 3.74
C GLY A 565 33.71 -14.55 3.60
N GLY A 566 34.61 -13.74 3.04
CA GLY A 566 36.04 -14.03 2.91
C GLY A 566 36.88 -13.78 4.16
N ASP A 567 36.33 -13.16 5.21
CA ASP A 567 37.07 -12.83 6.44
C ASP A 567 37.37 -14.08 7.28
N ALA A 568 38.57 -14.64 7.10
CA ALA A 568 39.00 -15.87 7.77
C ALA A 568 39.09 -15.72 9.30
N GLY A 569 39.45 -14.54 9.81
CA GLY A 569 39.57 -14.26 11.24
C GLY A 569 38.20 -14.30 11.92
N VAL A 570 37.23 -13.61 11.33
CA VAL A 570 35.85 -13.58 11.82
C VAL A 570 35.17 -14.95 11.68
N ARG A 571 35.45 -15.71 10.62
CA ARG A 571 34.99 -17.10 10.49
C ARG A 571 35.54 -18.02 11.59
N ARG A 572 36.81 -17.88 11.97
CA ARG A 572 37.40 -18.61 13.10
C ARG A 572 36.68 -18.26 14.40
N LEU A 573 36.42 -16.97 14.65
CA LEU A 573 35.69 -16.52 15.84
C LEU A 573 34.27 -17.09 15.88
N ARG A 574 33.56 -17.13 14.75
CA ARG A 574 32.23 -17.76 14.63
C ARG A 574 32.25 -19.21 15.12
N LEU A 575 33.21 -20.01 14.63
CA LEU A 575 33.36 -21.42 15.01
C LEU A 575 33.66 -21.56 16.51
N LEU A 576 34.58 -20.75 17.02
CA LEU A 576 34.97 -20.78 18.42
C LEU A 576 33.81 -20.46 19.36
N LEU A 577 33.07 -19.39 19.09
CA LEU A 577 31.93 -18.98 19.91
C LEU A 577 30.79 -20.00 19.85
N ALA A 578 30.50 -20.54 18.66
CA ALA A 578 29.49 -21.58 18.50
C ALA A 578 29.84 -22.83 19.31
N GLU A 579 31.10 -23.27 19.29
CA GLU A 579 31.56 -24.43 20.07
C GLU A 579 31.49 -24.16 21.57
N LYS A 580 31.84 -22.95 22.05
CA LYS A 580 31.67 -22.58 23.45
C LYS A 580 30.21 -22.66 23.90
N LEU A 581 29.29 -22.12 23.08
CA LEU A 581 27.86 -22.14 23.37
C LEU A 581 27.31 -23.58 23.38
N PHE A 582 27.73 -24.40 22.42
CA PHE A 582 27.31 -25.79 22.34
C PHE A 582 27.93 -26.67 23.44
N ALA A 583 29.15 -26.35 23.91
CA ALA A 583 29.74 -26.99 25.07
C ALA A 583 28.91 -26.76 26.33
N LEU A 584 28.42 -25.53 26.58
CA LEU A 584 27.52 -25.24 27.69
C LEU A 584 26.22 -26.04 27.61
N PHE A 585 25.65 -26.18 26.41
CA PHE A 585 24.49 -27.04 26.20
C PHE A 585 24.78 -28.48 26.60
N ARG A 586 25.89 -29.05 26.11
CA ARG A 586 26.27 -30.45 26.44
C ARG A 586 26.51 -30.67 27.93
N GLU A 587 26.96 -29.64 28.64
CA GLU A 587 27.24 -29.72 30.08
C GLU A 587 25.96 -29.68 30.93
N HIS A 588 24.98 -28.84 30.58
CA HIS A 588 23.84 -28.55 31.44
C HIS A 588 22.51 -29.18 30.97
N ALA A 589 22.39 -29.49 29.67
CA ALA A 589 21.14 -29.92 29.09
C ALA A 589 20.88 -31.42 29.25
N ASP A 590 19.62 -31.77 29.46
CA ASP A 590 19.15 -33.16 29.41
C ASP A 590 17.78 -33.28 28.72
N GLN A 591 17.06 -34.38 28.97
CA GLN A 591 15.76 -34.64 28.35
C GLN A 591 14.67 -33.67 28.83
N GLU A 592 14.64 -33.34 30.13
CA GLU A 592 13.61 -32.50 30.75
C GLU A 592 14.01 -31.02 30.79
N TRP A 593 15.31 -30.75 30.77
CA TRP A 593 15.89 -29.40 30.81
C TRP A 593 16.85 -29.19 29.61
N PRO A 594 16.34 -29.01 28.38
CA PRO A 594 17.15 -28.72 27.20
C PRO A 594 17.62 -27.26 27.20
N TRP A 595 18.37 -26.84 28.23
CA TRP A 595 18.80 -25.47 28.43
C TRP A 595 20.28 -25.38 28.82
N PHE A 596 20.89 -24.24 28.54
CA PHE A 596 22.35 -24.02 28.60
C PHE A 596 22.87 -23.70 30.01
N GLU A 597 21.96 -23.44 30.95
CA GLU A 597 22.24 -22.96 32.31
C GLU A 597 21.28 -23.61 33.30
N THR A 598 21.51 -23.44 34.60
CA THR A 598 20.60 -23.94 35.65
C THR A 598 19.34 -23.08 35.82
N THR A 599 19.28 -21.90 35.21
CA THR A 599 18.14 -20.97 35.27
C THR A 599 17.97 -20.28 33.93
N ALA A 600 16.74 -20.25 33.39
CA ALA A 600 16.40 -19.39 32.26
C ALA A 600 16.03 -17.99 32.79
N THR A 601 16.70 -16.96 32.28
CA THR A 601 16.65 -15.59 32.81
C THR A 601 16.07 -14.62 31.79
N TYR A 602 16.91 -13.78 31.17
CA TYR A 602 16.53 -12.78 30.18
C TYR A 602 17.21 -13.05 28.83
N SER A 603 16.68 -12.41 27.80
CA SER A 603 17.09 -12.54 26.41
C SER A 603 17.18 -14.01 25.96
N ASN A 604 16.30 -14.87 26.49
CA ASN A 604 16.52 -16.31 26.46
C ASN A 604 16.62 -16.84 25.02
N ALA A 605 15.71 -16.41 24.14
CA ALA A 605 15.64 -16.90 22.77
C ALA A 605 16.87 -16.55 21.89
N THR A 606 17.70 -15.58 22.29
CA THR A 606 18.93 -15.22 21.56
C THR A 606 19.93 -16.38 21.54
N ILE A 607 20.01 -17.17 22.61
CA ILE A 607 20.93 -18.30 22.72
C ILE A 607 20.61 -19.40 21.68
N PRO A 608 19.39 -19.99 21.65
CA PRO A 608 19.05 -20.98 20.63
C PRO A 608 19.06 -20.37 19.22
N HIS A 609 18.72 -19.09 19.05
CA HIS A 609 18.87 -18.39 17.76
C HIS A 609 20.31 -18.47 17.23
N ALA A 610 21.29 -18.08 18.05
CA ALA A 610 22.70 -18.13 17.66
C ALA A 610 23.16 -19.55 17.31
N LEU A 611 22.66 -20.57 18.02
CA LEU A 611 22.99 -21.97 17.76
C LEU A 611 22.36 -22.50 16.46
N ILE A 612 21.12 -22.10 16.14
CA ILE A 612 20.44 -22.43 14.87
C ILE A 612 21.21 -21.82 13.69
N LEU A 613 21.60 -20.55 13.79
CA LEU A 613 22.43 -19.87 12.78
C LEU A 613 23.75 -20.60 12.58
N ALA A 614 24.47 -20.86 13.68
CA ALA A 614 25.76 -21.51 13.66
C ALA A 614 25.69 -22.90 13.00
N GLY A 615 24.75 -23.76 13.42
CA GLY A 615 24.57 -25.10 12.86
C GLY A 615 24.00 -25.15 11.44
N THR A 616 23.48 -24.03 10.93
CA THR A 616 23.07 -23.91 9.51
C THR A 616 24.25 -23.55 8.62
N TRP A 617 25.14 -22.66 9.09
CA TRP A 617 26.29 -22.17 8.34
C TRP A 617 27.56 -23.01 8.49
N ILE A 618 27.73 -23.63 9.64
CA ILE A 618 28.68 -24.71 9.89
C ILE A 618 27.82 -25.96 9.70
N PRO A 619 28.07 -26.83 8.70
CA PRO A 619 27.20 -27.97 8.40
C PRO A 619 27.29 -29.06 9.50
N ASP A 620 26.88 -28.70 10.71
CA ASP A 620 26.85 -29.47 11.95
C ASP A 620 25.37 -29.68 12.32
N GLY A 621 24.83 -30.82 11.87
CA GLY A 621 23.44 -31.22 12.13
C GLY A 621 23.07 -31.17 13.62
N PRO A 622 23.90 -31.71 14.54
CA PRO A 622 23.65 -31.67 15.97
C PRO A 622 23.42 -30.27 16.55
N MET A 623 24.25 -29.27 16.22
CA MET A 623 24.05 -27.90 16.74
C MET A 623 22.70 -27.33 16.33
N ARG A 624 22.35 -27.43 15.04
CA ARG A 624 21.08 -26.91 14.53
C ARG A 624 19.87 -27.59 15.18
N GLU A 625 19.92 -28.91 15.31
CA GLU A 625 18.84 -29.71 15.91
C GLU A 625 18.65 -29.36 17.40
N GLN A 626 19.73 -29.23 18.17
CA GLN A 626 19.62 -28.84 19.57
C GLN A 626 19.16 -27.38 19.74
N GLY A 627 19.55 -26.48 18.84
CA GLY A 627 19.04 -25.10 18.81
C GLY A 627 17.52 -25.07 18.60
N LEU A 628 17.02 -25.81 17.61
CA LEU A 628 15.58 -25.93 17.33
C LEU A 628 14.83 -26.59 18.49
N ARG A 629 15.39 -27.66 19.08
CA ARG A 629 14.82 -28.35 20.25
C ARG A 629 14.69 -27.39 21.44
N THR A 630 15.72 -26.60 21.70
CA THR A 630 15.75 -25.65 22.80
C THR A 630 14.76 -24.50 22.59
N LEU A 631 14.67 -23.97 21.36
CA LEU A 631 13.70 -22.94 21.03
C LEU A 631 12.26 -23.44 21.18
N ARG A 632 11.97 -24.68 20.75
CA ARG A 632 10.65 -25.30 20.90
C ARG A 632 10.29 -25.47 22.37
N TRP A 633 11.20 -25.99 23.19
CA TRP A 633 11.02 -26.07 24.65
C TRP A 633 10.74 -24.69 25.26
N LEU A 634 11.47 -23.65 24.83
CA LEU A 634 11.27 -22.29 25.33
C LEU A 634 9.88 -21.73 24.94
N CYS A 635 9.36 -22.05 23.75
CA CYS A 635 7.98 -21.71 23.38
C CYS A 635 6.96 -22.45 24.26
N ASP A 636 7.19 -23.73 24.53
CA ASP A 636 6.27 -24.59 25.29
C ASP A 636 6.18 -24.16 26.76
N VAL A 637 7.31 -23.91 27.44
CA VAL A 637 7.31 -23.47 28.86
C VAL A 637 6.75 -22.05 29.05
N GLN A 638 6.70 -21.26 27.98
CA GLN A 638 6.12 -19.92 27.97
C GLN A 638 4.69 -19.90 27.41
N ARG A 639 4.10 -21.06 27.08
CA ARG A 639 2.72 -21.15 26.61
C ARG A 639 1.74 -21.09 27.78
N SER A 640 0.71 -20.25 27.67
CA SER A 640 -0.45 -20.29 28.58
C SER A 640 -1.44 -21.38 28.16
N ASP A 641 -2.31 -21.79 29.09
CA ASP A 641 -3.42 -22.72 28.81
C ASP A 641 -4.38 -22.21 27.72
N GLN A 642 -4.40 -20.90 27.47
CA GLN A 642 -5.24 -20.25 26.46
C GLN A 642 -4.52 -20.03 25.11
N GLY A 643 -3.28 -20.51 24.98
CA GLY A 643 -2.54 -20.53 23.72
C GLY A 643 -1.66 -19.31 23.42
N TYR A 644 -1.71 -18.25 24.24
CA TYR A 644 -0.84 -17.06 24.10
C TYR A 644 0.46 -17.20 24.91
N PHE A 645 1.43 -16.32 24.67
CA PHE A 645 2.68 -16.32 25.44
C PHE A 645 2.53 -15.63 26.79
N SER A 646 3.05 -16.30 27.82
CA SER A 646 3.28 -15.82 29.17
C SER A 646 4.79 -15.95 29.41
N PHE A 647 5.53 -14.88 29.12
CA PHE A 647 7.00 -14.91 29.12
C PHE A 647 7.55 -15.12 30.54
N ILE A 648 8.80 -15.62 30.63
CA ILE A 648 9.49 -15.78 31.91
C ILE A 648 9.66 -14.38 32.53
N GLY A 649 9.06 -14.19 33.70
CA GLY A 649 9.12 -12.95 34.46
C GLY A 649 10.48 -12.74 35.14
N ASN A 650 10.91 -11.48 35.21
CA ASN A 650 12.18 -11.12 35.84
C ASN A 650 12.15 -11.17 37.37
N SER A 651 10.96 -11.22 37.97
CA SER A 651 10.78 -11.35 39.42
C SER A 651 10.76 -12.82 39.82
N GLY A 652 11.92 -13.47 39.68
CA GLY A 652 12.15 -14.86 40.12
C GLY A 652 12.69 -15.79 39.04
N TRP A 653 12.65 -15.40 37.77
CA TRP A 653 13.16 -16.18 36.63
C TRP A 653 12.58 -17.60 36.56
N TYR A 654 13.20 -18.51 35.80
CA TYR A 654 12.81 -19.92 35.77
C TYR A 654 13.98 -20.84 36.15
N PRO A 655 14.12 -21.21 37.44
CA PRO A 655 15.15 -22.13 37.88
C PRO A 655 14.79 -23.59 37.55
N ARG A 656 15.81 -24.39 37.24
CA ARG A 656 15.66 -25.82 36.99
C ARG A 656 15.04 -26.53 38.20
N GLY A 657 13.94 -27.25 37.96
CA GLY A 657 13.20 -27.97 39.00
C GLY A 657 12.36 -27.06 39.92
N GLY A 658 12.27 -25.76 39.63
CA GLY A 658 11.38 -24.82 40.33
C GLY A 658 10.23 -24.34 39.46
N GLU A 659 9.55 -23.29 39.90
CA GLU A 659 8.43 -22.68 39.17
C GLU A 659 8.90 -21.49 38.32
N LYS A 660 8.31 -21.35 37.14
CA LYS A 660 8.52 -20.18 36.27
C LYS A 660 7.86 -18.96 36.89
N ALA A 661 8.62 -17.88 37.11
CA ALA A 661 8.04 -16.58 37.44
C ALA A 661 7.13 -16.09 36.31
N ARG A 662 5.89 -15.73 36.64
CA ARG A 662 4.90 -15.26 35.65
C ARG A 662 5.04 -13.77 35.31
N PHE A 663 5.60 -12.98 36.24
CA PHE A 663 5.78 -11.54 36.13
C PHE A 663 7.12 -11.13 36.78
N ASP A 664 7.68 -9.95 36.52
CA ASP A 664 7.27 -8.99 35.50
C ASP A 664 7.80 -9.41 34.12
N GLN A 665 6.93 -9.44 33.12
CA GLN A 665 7.29 -9.82 31.75
C GLN A 665 7.87 -8.63 31.00
N GLN A 666 8.95 -8.87 30.26
CA GLN A 666 9.69 -7.82 29.57
C GLN A 666 9.56 -7.92 28.05
N PRO A 667 9.42 -6.78 27.33
CA PRO A 667 9.40 -6.71 25.87
C PRO A 667 10.55 -7.43 25.16
N ILE A 668 11.75 -7.41 25.76
CA ILE A 668 12.93 -8.10 25.21
C ILE A 668 12.68 -9.60 24.95
N GLU A 669 11.92 -10.28 25.80
CA GLU A 669 11.65 -11.72 25.64
C GLU A 669 10.83 -11.97 24.37
N ALA A 670 9.78 -11.16 24.17
CA ALA A 670 8.93 -11.24 23.00
C ALA A 670 9.70 -10.94 21.70
N ALA A 671 10.54 -9.91 21.72
CA ALA A 671 11.34 -9.54 20.56
C ALA A 671 12.37 -10.60 20.18
N GLN A 672 13.11 -11.12 21.15
CA GLN A 672 14.10 -12.15 20.89
C GLN A 672 13.45 -13.47 20.45
N LEU A 673 12.27 -13.81 20.99
CA LEU A 673 11.54 -15.00 20.55
C LEU A 673 11.05 -14.85 19.12
N CYS A 674 10.46 -13.70 18.76
CA CYS A 674 10.07 -13.39 17.37
C CYS A 674 11.27 -13.53 16.42
N TYR A 675 12.41 -12.96 16.79
CA TYR A 675 13.62 -13.00 15.98
C TYR A 675 14.20 -14.40 15.82
N ALA A 676 14.23 -15.20 16.90
CA ALA A 676 14.67 -16.58 16.87
C ALA A 676 13.75 -17.49 16.04
N CYS A 677 12.43 -17.32 16.18
CA CYS A 677 11.45 -18.05 15.38
C CYS A 677 11.56 -17.70 13.90
N ALA A 678 11.91 -16.45 13.58
CA ALA A 678 12.14 -16.05 12.21
C ALA A 678 13.30 -16.79 11.56
N GLU A 679 14.37 -16.99 12.31
CA GLU A 679 15.51 -17.76 11.85
C GLU A 679 15.24 -19.27 11.79
N ALA A 680 14.52 -19.82 12.79
CA ALA A 680 14.09 -21.21 12.76
C ALA A 680 13.22 -21.52 11.53
N TYR A 681 12.33 -20.60 11.15
CA TYR A 681 11.57 -20.68 9.90
C TYR A 681 12.49 -20.67 8.68
N ARG A 682 13.50 -19.80 8.61
CA ARG A 682 14.47 -19.79 7.48
C ARG A 682 15.25 -21.10 7.39
N ALA A 683 15.63 -21.67 8.52
CA ALA A 683 16.43 -22.90 8.58
C ALA A 683 15.62 -24.17 8.24
N THR A 684 14.29 -24.15 8.38
CA THR A 684 13.44 -25.36 8.32
C THR A 684 12.25 -25.29 7.37
N VAL A 685 11.75 -24.09 7.07
CA VAL A 685 10.49 -23.82 6.36
C VAL A 685 9.25 -24.42 7.07
N ASP A 686 9.35 -24.69 8.37
CA ASP A 686 8.22 -25.15 9.19
C ASP A 686 7.34 -23.96 9.61
N GLU A 687 6.13 -23.90 9.06
CA GLU A 687 5.12 -22.84 9.31
C GLU A 687 4.75 -22.69 10.79
N GLN A 688 5.01 -23.70 11.63
CA GLN A 688 4.83 -23.56 13.07
C GLN A 688 5.67 -22.38 13.61
N TRP A 689 6.90 -22.20 13.13
CA TRP A 689 7.76 -21.09 13.58
C TRP A 689 7.22 -19.73 13.16
N LEU A 690 6.53 -19.63 12.03
CA LEU A 690 5.86 -18.39 11.64
C LEU A 690 4.68 -18.09 12.56
N ALA A 691 3.91 -19.12 12.94
CA ALA A 691 2.83 -18.97 13.92
C ALA A 691 3.38 -18.54 15.30
N GLU A 692 4.53 -19.09 15.72
CA GLU A 692 5.19 -18.66 16.96
C GLU A 692 5.68 -17.22 16.91
N SER A 693 6.32 -16.82 15.79
CA SER A 693 6.72 -15.44 15.57
C SER A 693 5.53 -14.48 15.65
N ARG A 694 4.38 -14.87 15.06
CA ARG A 694 3.13 -14.09 15.15
C ARG A 694 2.66 -13.93 16.59
N LEU A 695 2.61 -15.03 17.36
CA LEU A 695 2.15 -14.99 18.75
C LEU A 695 3.03 -14.09 19.63
N ALA A 696 4.33 -14.03 19.37
CA ALA A 696 5.23 -13.11 20.06
C ALA A 696 4.91 -11.63 19.75
N VAL A 697 4.58 -11.31 18.49
CA VAL A 697 4.12 -9.96 18.09
C VAL A 697 2.75 -9.64 18.70
N GLU A 698 1.83 -10.61 18.73
CA GLU A 698 0.49 -10.43 19.30
C GLU A 698 0.51 -10.14 20.81
N TRP A 699 1.54 -10.58 21.54
CA TRP A 699 1.72 -10.25 22.96
C TRP A 699 1.80 -8.73 23.19
N PHE A 700 2.51 -8.00 22.33
CA PHE A 700 2.58 -6.54 22.40
C PHE A 700 1.22 -5.88 22.16
N LEU A 701 0.35 -6.53 21.37
CA LEU A 701 -0.95 -6.02 20.95
C LEU A 701 -2.09 -6.40 21.91
N GLY A 702 -1.76 -7.04 23.02
CA GLY A 702 -2.70 -7.39 24.07
C GLY A 702 -3.03 -8.86 24.18
N ARG A 703 -2.51 -9.73 23.30
CA ARG A 703 -2.68 -11.19 23.46
C ARG A 703 -1.68 -11.73 24.50
N ASN A 704 -1.86 -11.31 25.75
CA ASN A 704 -1.00 -11.61 26.89
C ASN A 704 -1.82 -11.90 28.16
N ASP A 705 -1.16 -12.14 29.29
CA ASP A 705 -1.80 -12.56 30.54
C ASP A 705 -2.89 -11.62 31.08
N LEU A 706 -2.86 -10.33 30.73
CA LEU A 706 -3.81 -9.34 31.22
C LEU A 706 -4.75 -8.79 30.14
N ASP A 707 -4.65 -9.28 28.90
CA ASP A 707 -5.47 -8.84 27.77
C ASP A 707 -5.35 -7.31 27.48
N VAL A 708 -4.16 -6.75 27.69
CA VAL A 708 -3.88 -5.31 27.56
C VAL A 708 -2.69 -5.03 26.64
N PRO A 709 -2.78 -4.03 25.76
CA PRO A 709 -1.67 -3.71 24.87
C PRO A 709 -0.46 -3.17 25.65
N ILE A 710 0.71 -3.63 25.24
CA ILE A 710 2.03 -3.14 25.66
C ILE A 710 2.50 -2.08 24.66
N TYR A 711 2.27 -2.30 23.37
CA TYR A 711 2.43 -1.27 22.34
C TYR A 711 1.41 -0.15 22.54
N ASP A 712 1.86 1.11 22.49
CA ASP A 712 1.03 2.29 22.59
C ASP A 712 0.81 2.91 21.21
N PHE A 713 -0.39 2.71 20.67
CA PHE A 713 -0.81 3.23 19.37
C PHE A 713 -0.84 4.76 19.30
N ALA A 714 -0.90 5.46 20.44
CA ALA A 714 -0.99 6.92 20.46
C ALA A 714 0.40 7.58 20.34
N SER A 715 1.43 6.97 20.94
CA SER A 715 2.80 7.49 20.91
C SER A 715 3.67 6.85 19.83
N GLY A 716 3.33 5.63 19.40
CA GLY A 716 4.21 4.78 18.62
C GLY A 716 5.30 4.10 19.47
N GLY A 717 5.24 4.23 20.80
CA GLY A 717 6.17 3.63 21.75
C GLY A 717 5.67 2.31 22.34
N CYS A 718 6.44 1.73 23.24
CA CYS A 718 6.12 0.45 23.87
C CYS A 718 6.35 0.55 25.37
N ARG A 719 5.44 -0.03 26.15
CA ARG A 719 5.48 -0.05 27.61
C ARG A 719 6.57 -0.99 28.12
N ASP A 720 7.25 -0.60 29.20
CA ASP A 720 8.45 -1.26 29.71
C ASP A 720 8.25 -2.70 30.22
N GLY A 721 6.99 -3.09 30.47
CA GLY A 721 6.69 -4.45 30.87
C GLY A 721 5.26 -4.65 31.33
N LEU A 722 4.94 -5.91 31.59
CA LEU A 722 3.65 -6.33 32.14
C LEU A 722 3.87 -6.82 33.56
N SER A 723 3.19 -6.19 34.53
CA SER A 723 3.20 -6.57 35.95
C SER A 723 1.85 -7.15 36.36
N PRO A 724 1.71 -7.76 37.56
CA PRO A 724 0.42 -8.25 38.03
C PRO A 724 -0.65 -7.15 38.14
N GLY A 725 -0.24 -5.91 38.37
CA GLY A 725 -1.14 -4.75 38.51
C GLY A 725 -1.52 -4.07 37.19
N GLY A 726 -0.97 -4.54 36.06
CA GLY A 726 -1.12 -3.89 34.75
C GLY A 726 0.22 -3.58 34.09
N PRO A 727 0.20 -2.92 32.92
CA PRO A 727 1.41 -2.59 32.20
C PRO A 727 2.14 -1.41 32.87
N ASN A 728 3.47 -1.45 32.87
CA ASN A 728 4.29 -0.31 33.25
C ASN A 728 4.13 0.79 32.20
N PHE A 729 3.60 1.95 32.59
CA PHE A 729 3.27 2.99 31.62
C PHE A 729 4.47 3.73 31.02
N ASN A 730 5.67 3.57 31.59
CA ASN A 730 6.90 4.10 31.02
C ASN A 730 7.23 3.44 29.67
N GLN A 731 7.80 4.21 28.76
CA GLN A 731 8.13 3.78 27.40
C GLN A 731 9.60 4.07 27.10
N GLY A 732 10.50 3.29 27.70
CA GLY A 732 11.95 3.39 27.51
C GLY A 732 12.44 2.94 26.13
N ALA A 733 13.75 3.06 25.93
CA ALA A 733 14.39 2.68 24.67
C ALA A 733 14.31 1.17 24.42
N GLU A 734 14.65 0.33 25.40
CA GLU A 734 14.63 -1.13 25.26
C GLU A 734 13.27 -1.64 24.76
N SER A 735 12.20 -1.25 25.43
CA SER A 735 10.83 -1.70 25.11
C SER A 735 10.37 -1.22 23.75
N THR A 736 10.66 0.04 23.41
CA THR A 736 10.35 0.64 22.11
C THR A 736 11.09 -0.06 20.98
N LEU A 737 12.38 -0.30 21.17
CA LEU A 737 13.22 -1.00 20.19
C LEU A 737 12.81 -2.47 20.05
N ALA A 738 12.44 -3.14 21.15
CA ALA A 738 11.93 -4.51 21.14
C ALA A 738 10.67 -4.63 20.28
N TRP A 739 9.73 -3.70 20.41
CA TRP A 739 8.55 -3.64 19.54
C TRP A 739 8.93 -3.46 18.07
N LEU A 740 9.77 -2.48 17.76
CA LEU A 740 10.16 -2.18 16.38
C LEU A 740 10.92 -3.34 15.72
N ILE A 741 11.84 -3.98 16.44
CA ILE A 741 12.56 -5.18 15.98
C ILE A 741 11.57 -6.31 15.69
N SER A 742 10.60 -6.54 16.56
CA SER A 742 9.57 -7.58 16.38
C SER A 742 8.73 -7.33 15.12
N LEU A 743 8.23 -6.09 14.97
CA LEU A 743 7.38 -5.70 13.84
C LEU A 743 8.14 -5.81 12.52
N LEU A 744 9.34 -5.21 12.42
CA LEU A 744 10.16 -5.23 11.20
C LEU A 744 10.61 -6.65 10.83
N THR A 745 10.97 -7.48 11.83
CA THR A 745 11.29 -8.88 11.61
C THR A 745 10.12 -9.62 10.99
N PHE A 746 8.94 -9.50 11.60
CA PHE A 746 7.76 -10.23 11.15
C PHE A 746 7.31 -9.76 9.77
N LEU A 747 7.33 -8.45 9.49
CA LEU A 747 7.04 -7.90 8.16
C LEU A 747 8.01 -8.43 7.09
N ASN A 748 9.30 -8.53 7.40
CA ASN A 748 10.29 -9.16 6.51
C ASN A 748 9.97 -10.63 6.21
N GLN A 749 9.50 -11.41 7.21
CA GLN A 749 9.11 -12.81 7.00
C GLN A 749 7.91 -12.95 6.06
N VAL A 750 6.84 -12.18 6.31
CA VAL A 750 5.59 -12.25 5.54
C VAL A 750 5.80 -11.73 4.11
N SER A 751 6.61 -10.68 3.92
CA SER A 751 6.92 -10.14 2.60
C SER A 751 7.66 -11.16 1.72
N ARG A 752 8.56 -11.96 2.31
CA ARG A 752 9.31 -13.01 1.59
C ARG A 752 8.47 -14.24 1.23
N GLN A 753 7.45 -14.60 2.02
CA GLN A 753 6.50 -15.64 1.61
C GLN A 753 5.76 -15.29 0.31
N THR A 754 5.50 -14.00 0.09
CA THR A 754 4.86 -13.52 -1.15
C THR A 754 5.77 -13.69 -2.37
N LEU A 755 7.10 -13.74 -2.17
CA LEU A 755 8.11 -13.88 -3.24
C LEU A 755 8.53 -15.34 -3.51
N HIS A 756 8.38 -16.27 -2.56
CA HIS A 756 8.78 -17.68 -2.73
C HIS A 756 7.70 -18.59 -3.33
N VAL A 757 6.57 -18.05 -3.78
CA VAL A 757 5.59 -18.81 -4.57
C VAL A 757 5.91 -18.68 -6.07
N LYS A 758 6.71 -19.64 -6.61
CA LYS A 758 6.63 -20.29 -7.96
C LYS A 758 7.98 -20.98 -8.32
N PRO A 759 8.03 -22.08 -9.11
CA PRO A 759 7.21 -22.35 -10.31
C PRO A 759 6.77 -23.82 -10.48
N GLY A 760 5.47 -24.08 -10.44
CA GLY A 760 4.87 -25.34 -10.92
C GLY A 760 4.02 -25.06 -12.16
N GLY A 761 4.56 -25.36 -13.34
CA GLY A 761 3.87 -25.19 -14.62
C GLY A 761 4.75 -25.72 -15.73
N ALA A 762 4.60 -27.00 -16.04
CA ALA A 762 5.25 -27.66 -17.16
C ALA A 762 4.90 -26.92 -18.46
N LEU A 763 5.94 -26.53 -19.22
CA LEU A 763 5.81 -26.19 -20.61
C LEU A 763 5.85 -27.49 -21.41
N GLU A 764 4.70 -27.94 -21.88
CA GLU A 764 4.62 -28.79 -23.07
C GLU A 764 5.18 -27.99 -24.25
N GLN A 765 6.35 -28.38 -24.75
CA GLN A 765 6.82 -27.98 -26.06
C GLN A 765 6.32 -28.98 -27.09
N ALA A 766 5.34 -28.56 -27.89
CA ALA A 766 5.03 -29.18 -29.17
C ALA A 766 5.92 -28.59 -30.26
N ASP A 767 6.66 -29.48 -30.92
CA ASP A 767 7.21 -29.45 -32.27
C ASP A 767 7.97 -28.22 -32.79
N SER A 768 9.28 -28.44 -33.02
CA SER A 768 9.85 -28.23 -34.35
C SER A 768 11.07 -29.14 -34.60
N THR A 769 10.81 -30.21 -35.35
CA THR A 769 11.63 -30.71 -36.49
C THR A 769 13.13 -31.01 -36.33
N ARG A 770 13.40 -32.32 -36.42
CA ARG A 770 14.38 -33.02 -37.28
C ARG A 770 15.89 -33.02 -36.93
N ALA A 771 16.41 -34.25 -37.07
CA ALA A 771 17.79 -34.67 -37.36
C ALA A 771 18.75 -34.79 -36.15
N ASP A 772 18.79 -35.96 -35.51
CA ASP A 772 19.77 -37.01 -35.87
C ASP A 772 19.88 -38.08 -34.76
N THR A 773 19.40 -39.26 -35.10
CA THR A 773 19.84 -40.54 -34.55
C THR A 773 21.34 -40.68 -34.82
N VAL A 774 22.15 -41.05 -33.83
CA VAL A 774 23.08 -42.21 -33.85
C VAL A 774 23.80 -42.28 -32.51
N VAL A 775 23.46 -43.31 -31.73
CA VAL A 775 24.39 -43.98 -30.82
C VAL A 775 24.98 -45.13 -31.60
N ALA A 776 26.29 -45.09 -31.85
CA ALA A 776 27.12 -46.24 -32.21
C ALA A 776 28.48 -45.99 -31.58
N GLN A 777 28.75 -46.66 -30.45
CA GLN A 777 29.71 -47.76 -30.40
C GLN A 777 31.09 -47.38 -30.95
N ALA A 778 32.02 -47.22 -30.02
CA ALA A 778 33.43 -47.44 -30.28
C ALA A 778 33.62 -48.86 -30.81
N ASP A 779 34.16 -48.99 -32.02
CA ASP A 779 35.18 -50.00 -32.27
C ASP A 779 36.01 -49.66 -33.53
N MET A 780 37.32 -49.70 -33.32
CA MET A 780 38.43 -49.97 -34.25
C MET A 780 38.66 -49.12 -35.52
N SER A 781 39.89 -48.58 -35.53
CA SER A 781 40.69 -48.08 -36.63
C SER A 781 40.57 -48.80 -37.98
N HIS A 782 40.35 -48.04 -39.05
CA HIS A 782 41.23 -47.98 -40.23
C HIS A 782 40.96 -46.74 -41.09
#